data_AF-A0A562T6L5-F1
#
_entry.id   AF-A0A562T6L5-F1
#
_cell.length_a   1.000
_cell.length_b   1.000
_cell.length_c   1.000
_cell.angle_alpha   90.00
_cell.angle_beta   90.00
_cell.angle_gamma   90.00
#
_symmetry.space_group_name_H-M   'P 1'
#
loop_
_entity.id
_entity.type
_entity.pdbx_description
1 polymer ?
#
loop_
_entity_poly.entity_id
_entity_poly.type
_entity_poly.pdbx_seq_one_letter_code
_entity_poly.pdbx_strand_id
1 'polypeptide(L)'
;MARSFQRRQAHLNFIPMSNNTLPAFSIPENGQPIWRIDGFDFEWLPATHWSISEGDGRLYVGLQGRITGYDDKKHGHIVNDYQHGEVYLNFALGGVYRNGVPTGVFHLEADKEPTYACTLWKGGFHYSLESYGTLTLQDGWVGFEGYLQGIVNNQPYRVQVARSLPVAALNWQHYRFTSLEEAFQAPAGQVQHLRLTDPGIETFPEQLYACTALKTLHIHFTGKNSHSLAAIPARINSFTELKELSLTGISRVTAIPPEIAQLTSLENLVINGSQATAIPPELLQLPRLKYCYLVGNQLESLPAAFSPALATLALQQNRLSTLPETIGNLPALTHLDIRRNPLQQLPANIRHIKKLNLELEKKQQLLDYAYKGADGRGAITWDDRLFLAGKDPELLSLLDQAITGAGFSAYRQGLLHLALKAVALGTTEPDTYATKGNTRFGGLPDLPPGMGYPAFTTYHGDTKGMQFIAQLNLASLAAYQEYLPRTGILYFFIEDQESFNCRVFYYDGDPAQLQFAGDLPIDEEFIYDDNGIYAPYLARAAKFPSLPSFYHDQHFYTGDAQHLAAFEEEVDYEEKEQFLQRLKPGGYTHGINDYVFTQHESPQIQAADKLGGKPEEWMVLLSVDSDAKTGFQFWDAGTIFFVIHKSDLARKDFSQVYYGLESS
;
A
#
# COMPACT_ATOMS: atom_id res chain seq x y z
N MET A 1 -25.06 14.74 -23.56
CA MET A 1 -25.71 13.42 -23.57
C MET A 1 -24.84 12.47 -22.76
N ALA A 2 -25.03 12.50 -21.44
CA ALA A 2 -24.38 11.60 -20.50
C ALA A 2 -25.14 10.27 -20.48
N ARG A 3 -24.47 9.17 -20.81
CA ARG A 3 -24.92 7.83 -20.42
C ARG A 3 -24.00 7.36 -19.31
N SER A 4 -24.49 7.55 -18.09
CA SER A 4 -24.01 6.86 -16.91
C SER A 4 -23.92 5.37 -17.19
N PHE A 5 -22.72 4.81 -17.04
CA PHE A 5 -22.55 3.39 -16.79
C PHE A 5 -23.04 3.11 -15.36
N GLN A 6 -24.35 3.17 -15.16
CA GLN A 6 -24.99 2.33 -14.17
C GLN A 6 -24.71 0.89 -14.62
N ARG A 7 -23.75 0.21 -13.98
CA ARG A 7 -23.78 -1.25 -13.88
C ARG A 7 -25.18 -1.58 -13.38
N ARG A 8 -26.04 -2.06 -14.28
CA ARG A 8 -27.25 -2.78 -13.91
C ARG A 8 -26.76 -4.02 -13.16
N GLN A 9 -26.62 -3.90 -11.83
CA GLN A 9 -26.92 -5.02 -10.96
C GLN A 9 -28.35 -5.42 -11.31
N ALA A 10 -28.48 -6.48 -12.11
CA ALA A 10 -29.67 -7.29 -12.06
C ALA A 10 -29.73 -7.81 -10.62
N HIS A 11 -30.42 -7.08 -9.74
CA HIS A 11 -30.93 -7.60 -8.48
C HIS A 11 -31.91 -8.73 -8.83
N LEU A 12 -31.38 -9.92 -9.11
CA LEU A 12 -32.04 -11.12 -8.64
C LEU A 12 -32.10 -10.96 -7.13
N ASN A 13 -33.32 -10.89 -6.59
CA ASN A 13 -33.55 -10.86 -5.15
C ASN A 13 -32.88 -12.11 -4.54
N PHE A 14 -31.65 -11.91 -4.06
CA PHE A 14 -30.88 -12.89 -3.34
C PHE A 14 -31.50 -13.00 -1.95
N ILE A 15 -32.14 -14.14 -1.68
CA ILE A 15 -32.55 -14.51 -0.34
C ILE A 15 -31.75 -15.76 0.00
N PRO A 16 -30.64 -15.64 0.75
CA PRO A 16 -29.94 -16.82 1.25
C PRO A 16 -30.93 -17.64 2.11
N MET A 17 -30.83 -18.97 2.07
CA MET A 17 -31.66 -19.78 2.97
C MET A 17 -31.31 -19.39 4.41
N SER A 18 -32.32 -19.03 5.21
CA SER A 18 -32.07 -18.53 6.55
C SER A 18 -31.53 -19.66 7.44
N ASN A 19 -30.45 -19.34 8.18
CA ASN A 19 -29.87 -20.23 9.21
C ASN A 19 -30.91 -20.67 10.26
N ASN A 20 -32.05 -19.97 10.38
CA ASN A 20 -33.15 -20.26 11.31
C ASN A 20 -33.90 -21.57 11.04
N THR A 21 -33.57 -22.31 9.98
CA THR A 21 -34.22 -23.59 9.62
C THR A 21 -33.37 -24.82 9.93
N LEU A 22 -32.09 -24.65 10.28
CA LEU A 22 -31.20 -25.75 10.62
C LEU A 22 -31.31 -26.12 12.10
N PRO A 23 -31.19 -27.42 12.45
CA PRO A 23 -31.09 -27.82 13.85
C PRO A 23 -29.81 -27.25 14.46
N ALA A 24 -29.88 -26.82 15.72
CA ALA A 24 -28.68 -26.50 16.49
C ALA A 24 -27.79 -27.74 16.58
N PHE A 25 -26.47 -27.54 16.52
CA PHE A 25 -25.51 -28.63 16.67
C PHE A 25 -25.74 -29.35 18.01
N SER A 26 -25.75 -30.68 17.95
CA SER A 26 -25.71 -31.55 19.13
C SER A 26 -24.61 -32.60 18.94
N ILE A 27 -23.94 -32.94 20.04
CA ILE A 27 -22.94 -34.00 20.04
C ILE A 27 -23.65 -35.33 19.65
N PRO A 28 -23.13 -36.08 18.67
CA PRO A 28 -23.74 -37.34 18.24
C PRO A 28 -23.92 -38.31 19.41
N GLU A 29 -25.14 -38.82 19.61
CA GLU A 29 -25.48 -39.69 20.76
C GLU A 29 -24.62 -40.97 20.83
N ASN A 30 -24.18 -41.46 19.66
CA ASN A 30 -23.32 -42.64 19.55
C ASN A 30 -21.81 -42.33 19.68
N GLY A 31 -21.45 -41.05 19.88
CA GLY A 31 -20.07 -40.57 19.96
C GLY A 31 -19.26 -40.70 18.67
N GLN A 32 -19.88 -41.04 17.54
CA GLN A 32 -19.19 -41.21 16.26
C GLN A 32 -19.09 -39.89 15.50
N PRO A 33 -17.96 -39.63 14.82
CA PRO A 33 -17.80 -38.42 14.04
C PRO A 33 -18.65 -38.48 12.76
N ILE A 34 -19.13 -37.32 12.30
CA ILE A 34 -19.97 -37.19 11.12
C ILE A 34 -19.26 -36.29 10.12
N TRP A 35 -19.18 -36.73 8.86
CA TRP A 35 -18.84 -35.85 7.74
C TRP A 35 -19.75 -36.18 6.58
N ARG A 36 -20.72 -35.30 6.33
CA ARG A 36 -21.73 -35.51 5.29
C ARG A 36 -22.05 -34.23 4.56
N ILE A 37 -22.17 -34.33 3.23
CA ILE A 37 -22.65 -33.24 2.38
C ILE A 37 -23.72 -33.79 1.43
N ASP A 38 -24.94 -33.26 1.52
CA ASP A 38 -26.11 -33.62 0.71
C ASP A 38 -26.36 -35.13 0.58
N GLY A 39 -26.16 -35.86 1.68
CA GLY A 39 -26.33 -37.32 1.72
C GLY A 39 -25.10 -38.13 1.31
N PHE A 40 -24.03 -37.50 0.84
CA PHE A 40 -22.75 -38.14 0.59
C PHE A 40 -21.89 -38.17 1.85
N ASP A 41 -21.40 -39.36 2.20
CA ASP A 41 -20.48 -39.56 3.32
C ASP A 41 -19.03 -39.36 2.88
N PHE A 42 -18.24 -38.80 3.79
CA PHE A 42 -16.81 -38.59 3.61
C PHE A 42 -16.03 -39.35 4.68
N GLU A 43 -14.92 -39.94 4.27
CA GLU A 43 -13.93 -40.53 5.15
C GLU A 43 -13.03 -39.44 5.74
N TRP A 44 -12.78 -39.49 7.04
CA TRP A 44 -11.89 -38.55 7.72
C TRP A 44 -10.43 -38.79 7.33
N LEU A 45 -9.72 -37.73 6.95
CA LEU A 45 -8.29 -37.79 6.65
C LEU A 45 -7.43 -37.49 7.91
N PRO A 46 -6.21 -38.05 8.00
CA PRO A 46 -5.32 -37.89 9.16
C PRO A 46 -4.94 -36.45 9.49
N ALA A 47 -4.97 -35.56 8.50
CA ALA A 47 -4.65 -34.15 8.65
C ALA A 47 -5.73 -33.35 9.39
N THR A 48 -6.80 -33.99 9.87
CA THR A 48 -7.77 -33.37 10.77
C THR A 48 -7.15 -33.11 12.15
N HIS A 49 -7.03 -31.85 12.54
CA HIS A 49 -6.37 -31.44 13.78
C HIS A 49 -6.92 -30.12 14.32
N TRP A 50 -6.52 -29.80 15.55
CA TRP A 50 -6.57 -28.45 16.04
C TRP A 50 -5.29 -28.06 16.75
N SER A 51 -4.94 -26.78 16.72
CA SER A 51 -3.73 -26.27 17.34
C SER A 51 -3.86 -24.77 17.60
N ILE A 52 -3.09 -24.26 18.55
CA ILE A 52 -3.02 -22.82 18.82
C ILE A 52 -1.75 -22.30 18.14
N SER A 53 -1.92 -21.31 17.26
CA SER A 53 -0.82 -20.74 16.48
C SER A 53 0.13 -19.93 17.36
N GLU A 54 1.44 -20.12 17.19
CA GLU A 54 2.46 -19.27 17.80
C GLU A 54 2.53 -17.88 17.18
N GLY A 55 1.98 -17.70 15.97
CA GLY A 55 2.00 -16.42 15.26
C GLY A 55 0.90 -15.48 15.72
N ASP A 56 -0.35 -15.82 15.43
CA ASP A 56 -1.50 -14.96 15.74
C ASP A 56 -2.24 -15.34 17.04
N GLY A 57 -1.85 -16.42 17.71
CA GLY A 57 -2.47 -16.88 18.95
C GLY A 57 -3.92 -17.36 18.82
N ARG A 58 -4.42 -17.61 17.61
CA ARG A 58 -5.78 -18.15 17.38
C ARG A 58 -5.80 -19.68 17.47
N LEU A 59 -6.96 -20.23 17.78
CA LEU A 59 -7.22 -21.67 17.64
C LEU A 59 -7.50 -21.97 16.17
N TYR A 60 -6.66 -22.78 15.55
CA TYR A 60 -6.87 -23.32 14.22
C TYR A 60 -7.53 -24.69 14.33
N VAL A 61 -8.61 -24.90 13.59
CA VAL A 61 -9.30 -26.20 13.47
C VAL A 61 -9.32 -26.58 11.99
N GLY A 62 -8.49 -27.55 11.63
CA GLY A 62 -8.45 -28.10 10.28
C GLY A 62 -9.23 -29.39 10.22
N LEU A 63 -10.27 -29.43 9.41
CA LEU A 63 -11.06 -30.62 9.14
C LEU A 63 -10.75 -31.05 7.70
N GLN A 64 -10.39 -32.32 7.49
CA GLN A 64 -10.16 -32.86 6.15
C GLN A 64 -10.88 -34.19 5.93
N GLY A 65 -11.51 -34.32 4.77
CA GLY A 65 -12.30 -35.49 4.41
C GLY A 65 -12.14 -35.85 2.93
N ARG A 66 -12.37 -37.11 2.59
CA ARG A 66 -12.41 -37.60 1.22
C ARG A 66 -13.73 -38.29 0.95
N ILE A 67 -14.39 -37.95 -0.15
CA ILE A 67 -15.67 -38.56 -0.50
C ILE A 67 -15.53 -40.06 -0.82
N THR A 68 -16.42 -40.89 -0.29
CA THR A 68 -16.39 -42.34 -0.51
C THR A 68 -16.91 -42.68 -1.91
N GLY A 69 -16.09 -43.36 -2.72
CA GLY A 69 -16.51 -43.80 -4.06
C GLY A 69 -16.70 -42.64 -5.04
N TYR A 70 -15.74 -41.72 -5.09
CA TYR A 70 -15.76 -40.55 -5.97
C TYR A 70 -16.10 -40.93 -7.43
N ASP A 71 -16.97 -40.11 -8.01
CA ASP A 71 -17.51 -40.20 -9.36
C ASP A 71 -17.86 -38.77 -9.78
N ASP A 72 -17.18 -38.27 -10.81
CA ASP A 72 -17.29 -36.87 -11.22
C ASP A 72 -18.72 -36.48 -11.63
N LYS A 73 -19.44 -37.38 -12.31
CA LYS A 73 -20.83 -37.11 -12.73
C LYS A 73 -21.77 -36.97 -11.54
N LYS A 74 -21.51 -37.70 -10.46
CA LYS A 74 -22.31 -37.64 -9.23
C LYS A 74 -21.90 -36.51 -8.31
N HIS A 75 -20.61 -36.15 -8.26
CA HIS A 75 -20.08 -35.31 -7.18
C HIS A 75 -19.44 -33.99 -7.63
N GLY A 76 -19.17 -33.82 -8.93
CA GLY A 76 -18.49 -32.64 -9.50
C GLY A 76 -19.18 -31.30 -9.22
N HIS A 77 -20.46 -31.33 -8.84
CA HIS A 77 -21.23 -30.15 -8.45
C HIS A 77 -21.01 -29.70 -6.98
N ILE A 78 -20.38 -30.55 -6.15
CA ILE A 78 -19.99 -30.26 -4.75
C ILE A 78 -18.47 -30.21 -4.61
N VAL A 79 -17.77 -31.18 -5.20
CA VAL A 79 -16.32 -31.40 -5.05
C VAL A 79 -15.63 -31.17 -6.39
N ASN A 80 -14.47 -30.54 -6.37
CA ASN A 80 -13.66 -30.23 -7.53
C ASN A 80 -12.75 -31.42 -7.93
N ASP A 81 -12.41 -31.56 -9.21
CA ASP A 81 -11.72 -32.74 -9.78
C ASP A 81 -10.20 -32.77 -9.51
N TYR A 82 -9.59 -31.64 -9.17
CA TYR A 82 -8.14 -31.52 -8.94
C TYR A 82 -7.59 -32.30 -7.72
N GLN A 83 -8.44 -32.74 -6.79
CA GLN A 83 -8.00 -33.36 -5.52
C GLN A 83 -8.58 -34.75 -5.25
N HIS A 84 -8.99 -35.49 -6.28
CA HIS A 84 -9.50 -36.87 -6.15
C HIS A 84 -10.60 -37.04 -5.08
N GLY A 85 -11.46 -36.04 -4.92
CA GLY A 85 -12.57 -36.09 -3.96
C GLY A 85 -12.21 -35.63 -2.53
N GLU A 86 -11.00 -35.12 -2.29
CA GLU A 86 -10.60 -34.53 -1.00
C GLU A 86 -11.13 -33.11 -0.84
N VAL A 87 -11.54 -32.77 0.38
CA VAL A 87 -12.03 -31.44 0.76
C VAL A 87 -11.54 -31.07 2.16
N TYR A 88 -11.44 -29.77 2.43
CA TYR A 88 -11.11 -29.27 3.77
C TYR A 88 -11.91 -28.04 4.18
N LEU A 89 -12.12 -27.92 5.49
CA LEU A 89 -12.62 -26.73 6.17
C LEU A 89 -11.62 -26.35 7.26
N ASN A 90 -11.01 -25.18 7.15
CA ASN A 90 -10.04 -24.65 8.11
C ASN A 90 -10.62 -23.41 8.77
N PHE A 91 -10.77 -23.45 10.10
CA PHE A 91 -11.26 -22.33 10.89
C PHE A 91 -10.11 -21.73 11.71
N ALA A 92 -9.97 -20.41 11.72
CA ALA A 92 -9.19 -19.69 12.73
C ALA A 92 -10.13 -18.96 13.70
N LEU A 93 -9.94 -19.18 15.00
CA LEU A 93 -10.92 -18.81 16.04
C LEU A 93 -10.27 -18.03 17.18
N GLY A 94 -10.92 -16.95 17.62
CA GLY A 94 -10.60 -16.21 18.84
C GLY A 94 -11.81 -16.14 19.77
N GLY A 95 -11.60 -15.80 21.05
CA GLY A 95 -12.66 -15.72 22.06
C GLY A 95 -13.29 -17.06 22.43
N VAL A 96 -12.56 -18.18 22.29
CA VAL A 96 -13.05 -19.54 22.48
C VAL A 96 -12.66 -20.19 23.81
N TYR A 97 -11.82 -19.56 24.62
CA TYR A 97 -11.34 -20.20 25.85
C TYR A 97 -12.43 -20.19 26.94
N ARG A 98 -12.75 -21.38 27.47
CA ARG A 98 -13.61 -21.55 28.64
C ARG A 98 -13.05 -22.64 29.55
N ASN A 99 -12.37 -22.25 30.63
CA ASN A 99 -11.75 -23.17 31.61
C ASN A 99 -10.89 -24.27 30.97
N GLY A 100 -10.10 -23.94 29.94
CA GLY A 100 -9.22 -24.89 29.24
C GLY A 100 -9.86 -25.67 28.11
N VAL A 101 -11.16 -25.47 27.85
CA VAL A 101 -11.91 -26.15 26.78
C VAL A 101 -12.36 -25.13 25.73
N PRO A 102 -12.08 -25.36 24.42
CA PRO A 102 -12.62 -24.52 23.37
C PRO A 102 -14.15 -24.56 23.36
N THR A 103 -14.79 -23.39 23.45
CA THR A 103 -16.24 -23.23 23.50
C THR A 103 -16.65 -21.98 22.73
N GLY A 104 -17.67 -22.06 21.88
CA GLY A 104 -18.14 -20.90 21.12
C GLY A 104 -19.14 -21.28 20.03
N VAL A 105 -19.90 -20.29 19.56
CA VAL A 105 -20.84 -20.42 18.44
C VAL A 105 -20.58 -19.28 17.47
N PHE A 106 -20.36 -19.61 16.21
CA PHE A 106 -20.00 -18.64 15.16
C PHE A 106 -20.92 -18.83 13.95
N HIS A 107 -21.46 -17.73 13.44
CA HIS A 107 -22.38 -17.75 12.30
C HIS A 107 -21.68 -17.27 11.04
N LEU A 108 -21.65 -18.11 10.02
CA LEU A 108 -21.05 -17.84 8.73
C LEU A 108 -22.12 -17.47 7.70
N GLU A 109 -21.88 -16.38 6.99
CA GLU A 109 -22.65 -15.89 5.85
C GLU A 109 -21.69 -15.65 4.69
N ALA A 110 -21.84 -16.39 3.60
CA ALA A 110 -20.99 -16.28 2.41
C ALA A 110 -19.48 -16.38 2.74
N ASP A 111 -19.09 -17.44 3.46
CA ASP A 111 -17.73 -17.69 3.96
C ASP A 111 -17.20 -16.65 4.98
N LYS A 112 -18.01 -15.66 5.37
CA LYS A 112 -17.62 -14.58 6.29
C LYS A 112 -18.34 -14.69 7.63
N GLU A 113 -17.62 -14.38 8.70
CA GLU A 113 -18.21 -14.14 10.02
C GLU A 113 -18.10 -12.64 10.33
N PRO A 114 -19.21 -11.94 10.67
CA PRO A 114 -19.23 -10.48 10.74
C PRO A 114 -18.29 -9.86 11.79
N THR A 115 -17.98 -10.58 12.87
CA THR A 115 -17.13 -10.08 13.95
C THR A 115 -15.63 -10.36 13.73
N TYR A 116 -15.28 -11.10 12.68
CA TYR A 116 -13.93 -11.62 12.40
C TYR A 116 -13.34 -12.50 13.50
N ALA A 117 -14.15 -12.90 14.49
CA ALA A 117 -13.75 -13.83 15.55
C ALA A 117 -13.54 -15.24 14.97
N CYS A 118 -14.22 -15.56 13.86
CA CYS A 118 -14.00 -16.75 13.04
C CYS A 118 -13.57 -16.37 11.62
N THR A 119 -12.62 -17.11 11.06
CA THR A 119 -12.27 -17.03 9.63
C THR A 119 -12.27 -18.44 9.06
N LEU A 120 -13.01 -18.67 7.97
CA LEU A 120 -13.09 -19.95 7.27
C LEU A 120 -12.28 -19.89 5.97
N TRP A 121 -11.38 -20.86 5.79
CA TRP A 121 -10.83 -21.21 4.48
C TRP A 121 -11.28 -22.62 4.11
N LYS A 122 -11.68 -22.80 2.86
CA LYS A 122 -12.09 -24.10 2.34
C LYS A 122 -11.38 -24.40 1.02
N GLY A 123 -11.26 -25.67 0.70
CA GLY A 123 -10.69 -26.12 -0.56
C GLY A 123 -11.12 -27.53 -0.90
N GLY A 124 -10.90 -27.91 -2.16
CA GLY A 124 -11.44 -29.14 -2.74
C GLY A 124 -12.93 -29.05 -3.13
N PHE A 125 -13.65 -28.01 -2.72
CA PHE A 125 -15.03 -27.78 -3.16
C PHE A 125 -15.11 -27.13 -4.54
N HIS A 126 -16.25 -27.30 -5.22
CA HIS A 126 -16.53 -26.58 -6.46
C HIS A 126 -16.46 -25.07 -6.22
N TYR A 127 -15.73 -24.34 -7.06
CA TYR A 127 -15.33 -22.94 -6.84
C TYR A 127 -16.52 -21.96 -6.76
N SER A 128 -17.68 -22.35 -7.31
CA SER A 128 -18.89 -21.52 -7.28
C SER A 128 -19.69 -21.63 -5.98
N LEU A 129 -19.23 -22.41 -4.99
CA LEU A 129 -19.97 -22.63 -3.75
C LEU A 129 -19.48 -21.69 -2.65
N GLU A 130 -20.40 -21.14 -1.89
CA GLU A 130 -20.17 -20.35 -0.67
C GLU A 130 -20.71 -21.09 0.56
N SER A 131 -20.09 -20.92 1.72
CA SER A 131 -20.52 -21.60 2.95
C SER A 131 -21.39 -20.70 3.80
N TYR A 132 -22.51 -21.25 4.25
CA TYR A 132 -23.44 -20.64 5.18
C TYR A 132 -23.70 -21.61 6.32
N GLY A 133 -23.78 -21.15 7.56
CA GLY A 133 -24.13 -22.04 8.67
C GLY A 133 -23.58 -21.60 10.01
N THR A 134 -23.56 -22.55 10.93
CA THR A 134 -23.11 -22.33 12.31
C THR A 134 -22.00 -23.31 12.66
N LEU A 135 -20.85 -22.77 13.06
CA LEU A 135 -19.78 -23.51 13.71
C LEU A 135 -20.03 -23.49 15.23
N THR A 136 -19.96 -24.65 15.86
CA THR A 136 -20.10 -24.81 17.31
C THR A 136 -18.90 -25.56 17.88
N LEU A 137 -18.28 -25.00 18.91
CA LEU A 137 -17.32 -25.67 19.77
C LEU A 137 -17.98 -25.97 21.10
N GLN A 138 -18.00 -27.23 21.52
CA GLN A 138 -18.61 -27.65 22.77
C GLN A 138 -18.00 -28.96 23.26
N ASP A 139 -17.59 -29.01 24.54
CA ASP A 139 -17.16 -30.24 25.23
C ASP A 139 -16.11 -31.08 24.47
N GLY A 140 -15.16 -30.42 23.81
CA GLY A 140 -14.11 -31.08 23.02
C GLY A 140 -14.52 -31.48 21.60
N TRP A 141 -15.73 -31.10 21.17
CA TRP A 141 -16.25 -31.30 19.83
C TRP A 141 -16.22 -30.02 19.01
N VAL A 142 -15.99 -30.18 17.71
CA VAL A 142 -16.29 -29.19 16.69
C VAL A 142 -17.43 -29.70 15.83
N GLY A 143 -18.45 -28.86 15.68
CA GLY A 143 -19.63 -29.08 14.86
C GLY A 143 -19.78 -27.98 13.82
N PHE A 144 -20.12 -28.33 12.59
CA PHE A 144 -20.53 -27.36 11.57
C PHE A 144 -21.82 -27.86 10.90
N GLU A 145 -22.90 -27.10 11.10
CA GLU A 145 -24.22 -27.33 10.50
C GLU A 145 -24.52 -26.18 9.55
N GLY A 146 -24.74 -26.47 8.27
CA GLY A 146 -24.82 -25.42 7.27
C GLY A 146 -25.25 -25.90 5.88
N TYR A 147 -24.96 -25.04 4.91
CA TYR A 147 -25.11 -25.31 3.49
C TYR A 147 -23.89 -24.80 2.72
N LEU A 148 -23.51 -25.53 1.67
CA LEU A 148 -22.76 -24.98 0.55
C LEU A 148 -23.77 -24.51 -0.49
N GLN A 149 -23.77 -23.24 -0.86
CA GLN A 149 -24.74 -22.69 -1.81
C GLN A 149 -24.04 -22.14 -3.05
N GLY A 150 -24.54 -22.50 -4.24
CA GLY A 150 -23.98 -22.00 -5.49
C GLY A 150 -24.33 -20.54 -5.76
N ILE A 151 -23.32 -19.73 -6.12
CA ILE A 151 -23.45 -18.28 -6.38
C ILE A 151 -24.43 -17.98 -7.52
N VAL A 152 -24.51 -18.86 -8.53
CA VAL A 152 -25.27 -18.61 -9.77
C VAL A 152 -26.63 -19.33 -9.77
N ASN A 153 -26.69 -20.56 -9.26
CA ASN A 153 -27.88 -21.40 -9.31
C ASN A 153 -28.68 -21.41 -7.99
N ASN A 154 -28.15 -20.80 -6.92
CA ASN A 154 -28.70 -20.80 -5.57
C ASN A 154 -29.02 -22.20 -5.00
N GLN A 155 -28.49 -23.27 -5.60
CA GLN A 155 -28.73 -24.63 -5.13
C GLN A 155 -27.97 -24.86 -3.82
N PRO A 156 -28.65 -25.22 -2.72
CA PRO A 156 -28.02 -25.47 -1.43
C PRO A 156 -27.75 -26.96 -1.21
N TYR A 157 -26.55 -27.28 -0.75
CA TYR A 157 -26.12 -28.63 -0.37
C TYR A 157 -25.89 -28.66 1.13
N ARG A 158 -26.69 -29.44 1.86
CA ARG A 158 -26.62 -29.48 3.32
C ARG A 158 -25.29 -30.03 3.79
N VAL A 159 -24.61 -29.33 4.69
CA VAL A 159 -23.35 -29.75 5.32
C VAL A 159 -23.61 -30.11 6.77
N GLN A 160 -23.14 -31.28 7.18
CA GLN A 160 -23.14 -31.73 8.56
C GLN A 160 -21.78 -32.31 8.90
N VAL A 161 -21.05 -31.65 9.80
CA VAL A 161 -19.75 -32.08 10.29
C VAL A 161 -19.75 -32.11 11.81
N ALA A 162 -19.25 -33.19 12.40
CA ALA A 162 -19.09 -33.35 13.84
C ALA A 162 -17.83 -34.16 14.14
N ARG A 163 -16.90 -33.61 14.93
CA ARG A 163 -15.65 -34.31 15.29
C ARG A 163 -15.21 -33.98 16.70
N SER A 164 -14.86 -35.01 17.47
CA SER A 164 -14.12 -34.85 18.72
C SER A 164 -12.63 -34.71 18.45
N LEU A 165 -11.98 -33.77 19.13
CA LEU A 165 -10.56 -33.52 19.07
C LEU A 165 -9.94 -33.49 20.48
N PRO A 166 -8.66 -33.87 20.64
CA PRO A 166 -8.05 -34.00 21.96
C PRO A 166 -7.73 -32.62 22.57
N VAL A 167 -8.47 -32.21 23.61
CA VAL A 167 -8.29 -30.90 24.26
C VAL A 167 -6.92 -30.77 24.92
N ALA A 168 -6.40 -31.87 25.46
CA ALA A 168 -5.09 -31.91 26.13
C ALA A 168 -3.90 -31.58 25.20
N ALA A 169 -4.10 -31.60 23.87
CA ALA A 169 -3.06 -31.23 22.91
C ALA A 169 -2.92 -29.70 22.72
N LEU A 170 -3.87 -28.90 23.22
CA LEU A 170 -3.86 -27.45 23.04
C LEU A 170 -2.90 -26.78 24.02
N ASN A 171 -1.94 -26.03 23.46
CA ASN A 171 -1.05 -25.19 24.24
C ASN A 171 -1.63 -23.78 24.40
N TRP A 172 -2.38 -23.57 25.47
CA TRP A 172 -2.99 -22.27 25.78
C TRP A 172 -2.00 -21.16 26.13
N GLN A 173 -0.71 -21.46 26.32
CA GLN A 173 0.30 -20.41 26.55
C GLN A 173 0.52 -19.55 25.29
N HIS A 174 0.27 -20.10 24.10
CA HIS A 174 0.35 -19.34 22.85
C HIS A 174 -0.96 -18.63 22.52
N TYR A 175 -2.02 -18.89 23.26
CA TYR A 175 -3.34 -18.37 22.96
C TYR A 175 -3.44 -16.88 23.28
N ARG A 176 -4.00 -16.11 22.35
CA ARG A 176 -4.27 -14.69 22.53
C ARG A 176 -5.70 -14.51 23.03
N PHE A 177 -5.81 -14.23 24.32
CA PHE A 177 -7.06 -13.86 24.96
C PHE A 177 -7.61 -12.56 24.37
N THR A 178 -8.89 -12.53 24.04
CA THR A 178 -9.53 -11.38 23.37
C THR A 178 -10.52 -10.60 24.24
N SER A 179 -10.78 -11.08 25.47
CA SER A 179 -11.61 -10.37 26.44
C SER A 179 -11.10 -10.59 27.87
N LEU A 180 -11.49 -9.69 28.79
CA LEU A 180 -11.20 -9.85 30.21
C LEU A 180 -11.94 -11.04 30.82
N GLU A 181 -13.18 -11.29 30.37
CA GLU A 181 -13.97 -12.44 30.80
C GLU A 181 -13.25 -13.77 30.50
N GLU A 182 -12.66 -13.87 29.32
CA GLU A 182 -11.91 -15.04 28.89
C GLU A 182 -10.62 -15.20 29.69
N ALA A 183 -9.85 -14.11 29.83
CA ALA A 183 -8.59 -14.11 30.56
C ALA A 183 -8.77 -14.47 32.04
N PHE A 184 -9.85 -14.00 32.69
CA PHE A 184 -10.08 -14.25 34.12
C PHE A 184 -10.64 -15.64 34.44
N GLN A 185 -11.04 -16.41 33.42
CA GLN A 185 -11.33 -17.84 33.57
C GLN A 185 -10.06 -18.69 33.48
N ALA A 186 -8.94 -18.15 33.00
CA ALA A 186 -7.70 -18.88 32.89
C ALA A 186 -6.86 -18.81 34.18
N PRO A 187 -6.07 -19.85 34.48
CA PRO A 187 -5.02 -19.73 35.48
C PRO A 187 -4.11 -18.55 35.11
N ALA A 188 -3.82 -17.66 36.07
CA ALA A 188 -3.14 -16.40 35.77
C ALA A 188 -1.76 -16.56 35.11
N GLY A 189 -1.04 -17.66 35.42
CA GLY A 189 0.25 -18.00 34.78
C GLY A 189 0.13 -18.49 33.33
N GLN A 190 -1.07 -18.80 32.86
CA GLN A 190 -1.35 -19.21 31.48
C GLN A 190 -1.65 -18.02 30.55
N VAL A 191 -2.08 -16.89 31.12
CA VAL A 191 -2.41 -15.68 30.36
C VAL A 191 -1.12 -14.95 29.97
N GLN A 192 -0.57 -15.30 28.81
CA GLN A 192 0.66 -14.68 28.28
C GLN A 192 0.37 -13.60 27.22
N HIS A 193 -0.74 -13.72 26.49
CA HIS A 193 -1.08 -12.82 25.40
C HIS A 193 -2.52 -12.31 25.55
N LEU A 194 -2.67 -10.99 25.72
CA LEU A 194 -3.97 -10.35 25.89
C LEU A 194 -4.14 -9.21 24.89
N ARG A 195 -5.21 -9.25 24.10
CA ARG A 195 -5.60 -8.18 23.18
C ARG A 195 -7.04 -7.79 23.43
N LEU A 196 -7.26 -6.53 23.79
CA LEU A 196 -8.57 -5.98 24.10
C LEU A 196 -8.90 -4.86 23.13
N THR A 197 -10.11 -4.89 22.55
CA THR A 197 -10.67 -3.78 21.78
C THR A 197 -11.90 -3.29 22.51
N ASP A 198 -11.94 -1.99 22.82
CA ASP A 198 -13.02 -1.35 23.56
C ASP A 198 -13.49 -2.13 24.82
N PRO A 199 -12.58 -2.51 25.74
CA PRO A 199 -12.92 -3.36 26.89
C PRO A 199 -13.90 -2.74 27.90
N GLY A 200 -14.36 -1.50 27.69
CA GLY A 200 -15.28 -0.81 28.59
C GLY A 200 -14.70 -0.46 29.95
N ILE A 201 -13.38 -0.33 30.07
CA ILE A 201 -12.69 -0.04 31.34
C ILE A 201 -12.08 1.36 31.35
N GLU A 202 -12.18 2.05 32.48
CA GLU A 202 -11.47 3.32 32.73
C GLU A 202 -10.15 3.11 33.51
N THR A 203 -10.03 1.97 34.19
CA THR A 203 -8.84 1.55 34.95
C THR A 203 -8.63 0.06 34.76
N PHE A 204 -7.40 -0.42 34.99
CA PHE A 204 -7.15 -1.85 34.96
C PHE A 204 -7.81 -2.53 36.16
N PRO A 205 -8.58 -3.62 35.95
CA PRO A 205 -9.19 -4.37 37.04
C PRO A 205 -8.13 -5.11 37.86
N GLU A 206 -8.40 -5.30 39.16
CA GLU A 206 -7.45 -5.89 40.11
C GLU A 206 -6.98 -7.29 39.71
N GLN A 207 -7.86 -8.11 39.12
CA GLN A 207 -7.56 -9.46 38.65
C GLN A 207 -6.51 -9.48 37.55
N LEU A 208 -6.41 -8.43 36.72
CA LEU A 208 -5.44 -8.38 35.63
C LEU A 208 -4.00 -8.41 36.15
N TYR A 209 -3.73 -7.77 37.30
CA TYR A 209 -2.39 -7.75 37.90
C TYR A 209 -1.92 -9.13 38.40
N ALA A 210 -2.82 -10.13 38.50
CA ALA A 210 -2.42 -11.49 38.81
C ALA A 210 -1.74 -12.19 37.62
N CYS A 211 -1.97 -11.72 36.39
CA CYS A 211 -1.43 -12.27 35.15
C CYS A 211 0.04 -11.86 34.93
N THR A 212 0.90 -12.23 35.87
CA THR A 212 2.32 -11.83 35.90
C THR A 212 3.15 -12.45 34.78
N ALA A 213 2.65 -13.50 34.13
CA ALA A 213 3.24 -14.15 32.95
C ALA A 213 2.91 -13.45 31.62
N LEU A 214 2.22 -12.29 31.66
CA LEU A 214 1.90 -11.52 30.46
C LEU A 214 3.18 -11.12 29.71
N LYS A 215 3.27 -11.57 28.45
CA LYS A 215 4.31 -11.21 27.47
C LYS A 215 3.84 -10.13 26.52
N THR A 216 2.56 -10.11 26.16
CA THR A 216 1.98 -9.09 25.27
C THR A 216 0.65 -8.57 25.81
N LEU A 217 0.52 -7.25 25.95
CA LEU A 217 -0.71 -6.58 26.39
C LEU A 217 -1.08 -5.47 25.40
N HIS A 218 -2.12 -5.70 24.60
CA HIS A 218 -2.62 -4.75 23.62
C HIS A 218 -4.02 -4.29 24.01
N ILE A 219 -4.23 -2.99 24.14
CA ILE A 219 -5.53 -2.39 24.40
C ILE A 219 -5.76 -1.27 23.38
N HIS A 220 -6.83 -1.38 22.62
CA HIS A 220 -7.23 -0.41 21.60
C HIS A 220 -8.61 0.16 21.91
N PHE A 221 -8.70 1.48 21.96
CA PHE A 221 -9.95 2.22 22.05
C PHE A 221 -10.26 2.85 20.68
N THR A 222 -11.38 2.48 20.08
CA THR A 222 -11.75 2.91 18.71
C THR A 222 -12.38 4.32 18.66
N GLY A 223 -12.80 4.84 19.81
CA GLY A 223 -13.41 6.17 19.93
C GLY A 223 -14.87 6.26 19.47
N LYS A 224 -15.44 5.21 18.87
CA LYS A 224 -16.83 5.24 18.38
C LYS A 224 -17.88 5.11 19.49
N ASN A 225 -17.59 4.40 20.59
CA ASN A 225 -18.51 4.20 21.73
C ASN A 225 -17.78 3.82 23.05
N SER A 226 -16.48 4.14 23.21
CA SER A 226 -15.64 3.53 24.25
C SER A 226 -15.26 4.47 25.40
N HIS A 227 -15.37 4.00 26.65
CA HIS A 227 -14.65 4.59 27.79
C HIS A 227 -13.15 4.39 27.60
N SER A 228 -12.37 5.46 27.41
CA SER A 228 -10.89 5.40 27.43
C SER A 228 -10.37 5.27 28.86
N LEU A 229 -9.19 4.67 29.02
CA LEU A 229 -8.42 4.71 30.27
C LEU A 229 -8.29 6.15 30.79
N ALA A 230 -8.56 6.35 32.07
CA ALA A 230 -8.35 7.64 32.75
C ALA A 230 -6.86 7.89 33.03
N ALA A 231 -6.10 6.83 33.32
CA ALA A 231 -4.66 6.86 33.51
C ALA A 231 -4.06 5.49 33.23
N ILE A 232 -2.76 5.44 32.92
CA ILE A 232 -2.00 4.19 32.99
C ILE A 232 -1.62 3.96 34.47
N PRO A 233 -1.97 2.82 35.08
CA PRO A 233 -1.73 2.60 36.50
C PRO A 233 -0.24 2.37 36.80
N ALA A 234 0.26 2.85 37.93
CA ALA A 234 1.63 2.59 38.41
C ALA A 234 1.94 1.09 38.52
N ARG A 235 0.94 0.27 38.86
CA ARG A 235 1.05 -1.20 38.94
C ARG A 235 1.28 -1.90 37.59
N ILE A 236 1.39 -1.16 36.47
CA ILE A 236 1.81 -1.71 35.18
C ILE A 236 3.16 -2.44 35.29
N ASN A 237 4.04 -2.02 36.21
CA ASN A 237 5.32 -2.68 36.50
C ASN A 237 5.21 -4.12 37.04
N SER A 238 4.01 -4.57 37.42
CA SER A 238 3.79 -5.97 37.83
C SER A 238 3.94 -6.97 36.69
N PHE A 239 3.82 -6.53 35.44
CA PHE A 239 3.99 -7.37 34.24
C PHE A 239 5.48 -7.49 33.85
N THR A 240 6.30 -8.06 34.74
CA THR A 240 7.77 -8.08 34.58
C THR A 240 8.29 -8.85 33.36
N GLU A 241 7.48 -9.77 32.81
CA GLU A 241 7.78 -10.53 31.59
C GLU A 241 7.30 -9.85 30.30
N LEU A 242 6.69 -8.67 30.40
CA LEU A 242 6.07 -8.00 29.27
C LEU A 242 7.14 -7.58 28.24
N LYS A 243 7.00 -8.12 27.03
CA LYS A 243 7.82 -7.81 25.85
C LYS A 243 7.14 -6.80 24.96
N GLU A 244 5.81 -6.79 24.93
CA GLU A 244 5.03 -5.89 24.08
C GLU A 244 3.90 -5.21 24.89
N LEU A 245 3.89 -3.88 24.87
CA LEU A 245 2.83 -3.07 25.44
C LEU A 245 2.30 -2.14 24.36
N SER A 246 1.00 -2.25 24.06
CA SER A 246 0.33 -1.37 23.11
C SER A 246 -0.93 -0.79 23.73
N LEU A 247 -0.93 0.51 24.00
CA LEU A 247 -2.09 1.27 24.48
C LEU A 247 -2.42 2.36 23.46
N THR A 248 -3.59 2.29 22.84
CA THR A 248 -3.95 3.17 21.73
C THR A 248 -5.37 3.70 21.87
N GLY A 249 -5.60 4.94 21.42
CA GLY A 249 -6.90 5.61 21.58
C GLY A 249 -7.18 6.06 23.02
N ILE A 250 -6.12 6.21 23.82
CA ILE A 250 -6.19 6.53 25.25
C ILE A 250 -6.31 8.05 25.51
N SER A 251 -7.30 8.68 24.90
CA SER A 251 -7.46 10.14 24.77
C SER A 251 -7.63 10.90 26.09
N ARG A 252 -7.88 10.20 27.21
CA ARG A 252 -8.00 10.77 28.56
C ARG A 252 -6.72 10.67 29.39
N VAL A 253 -5.72 9.90 28.95
CA VAL A 253 -4.45 9.74 29.68
C VAL A 253 -3.61 10.99 29.48
N THR A 254 -3.29 11.69 30.57
CA THR A 254 -2.51 12.95 30.56
C THR A 254 -1.04 12.78 30.92
N ALA A 255 -0.64 11.61 31.44
CA ALA A 255 0.73 11.33 31.83
C ALA A 255 1.06 9.84 31.66
N ILE A 256 2.32 9.58 31.30
CA ILE A 256 2.91 8.23 31.23
C ILE A 256 3.66 8.01 32.55
N PRO A 257 3.26 7.02 33.38
CA PRO A 257 3.84 6.82 34.70
C PRO A 257 5.30 6.31 34.63
N PRO A 258 6.18 6.72 35.56
CA PRO A 258 7.59 6.30 35.58
C PRO A 258 7.76 4.78 35.73
N GLU A 259 6.79 4.09 36.30
CA GLU A 259 6.81 2.63 36.49
C GLU A 259 6.87 1.84 35.18
N ILE A 260 6.49 2.41 34.03
CA ILE A 260 6.66 1.73 32.73
C ILE A 260 8.15 1.51 32.43
N ALA A 261 9.04 2.39 32.90
CA ALA A 261 10.49 2.22 32.73
C ALA A 261 11.08 1.07 33.57
N GLN A 262 10.26 0.38 34.38
CA GLN A 262 10.67 -0.81 35.13
C GLN A 262 10.40 -2.11 34.36
N LEU A 263 9.73 -2.04 33.19
CA LEU A 263 9.47 -3.18 32.31
C LEU A 263 10.73 -3.54 31.51
N THR A 264 11.76 -4.04 32.17
CA THR A 264 13.09 -4.29 31.58
C THR A 264 13.10 -5.33 30.44
N SER A 265 12.06 -6.14 30.33
CA SER A 265 11.85 -7.11 29.24
C SER A 265 11.24 -6.50 27.97
N LEU A 266 10.79 -5.25 28.02
CA LEU A 266 10.01 -4.62 26.95
C LEU A 266 10.87 -4.39 25.70
N GLU A 267 10.39 -4.91 24.57
CA GLU A 267 11.00 -4.78 23.24
C GLU A 267 10.19 -3.83 22.35
N ASN A 268 8.86 -3.88 22.48
CA ASN A 268 7.89 -3.13 21.68
C ASN A 268 6.99 -2.27 22.58
N LEU A 269 7.02 -0.96 22.39
CA LEU A 269 6.16 -0.02 23.10
C LEU A 269 5.35 0.82 22.12
N VAL A 270 4.03 0.80 22.27
CA VAL A 270 3.10 1.68 21.55
C VAL A 270 2.24 2.41 22.60
N ILE A 271 2.36 3.73 22.66
CA ILE A 271 1.46 4.59 23.45
C ILE A 271 1.01 5.72 22.54
N ASN A 272 -0.13 5.54 21.89
CA ASN A 272 -0.62 6.48 20.87
C ASN A 272 -1.95 7.12 21.27
N GLY A 273 -2.13 8.38 20.89
CA GLY A 273 -3.40 9.08 21.07
C GLY A 273 -3.71 9.46 22.52
N SER A 274 -2.68 9.74 23.34
CA SER A 274 -2.85 10.30 24.70
C SER A 274 -2.69 11.82 24.71
N GLN A 275 -2.89 12.45 25.86
CA GLN A 275 -2.63 13.88 26.09
C GLN A 275 -1.30 14.11 26.83
N ALA A 276 -0.41 13.11 26.87
CA ALA A 276 0.88 13.21 27.56
C ALA A 276 1.77 14.29 26.93
N THR A 277 2.27 15.21 27.76
CA THR A 277 3.19 16.29 27.37
C THR A 277 4.66 15.93 27.53
N ALA A 278 4.95 14.86 28.28
CA ALA A 278 6.28 14.32 28.50
C ALA A 278 6.24 12.80 28.73
N ILE A 279 7.41 12.17 28.62
CA ILE A 279 7.66 10.78 29.01
C ILE A 279 8.65 10.71 30.17
N PRO A 280 8.61 9.65 31.01
CA PRO A 280 9.65 9.40 32.00
C PRO A 280 11.03 9.32 31.36
N PRO A 281 12.08 9.94 31.93
CA PRO A 281 13.41 9.95 31.34
C PRO A 281 13.99 8.55 31.06
N GLU A 282 13.68 7.58 31.91
CA GLU A 282 14.16 6.20 31.83
C GLU A 282 13.39 5.35 30.81
N LEU A 283 12.23 5.80 30.33
CA LEU A 283 11.38 5.02 29.41
C LEU A 283 12.14 4.63 28.14
N LEU A 284 12.81 5.60 27.52
CA LEU A 284 13.56 5.36 26.29
C LEU A 284 14.89 4.65 26.55
N GLN A 285 15.32 4.50 27.81
CA GLN A 285 16.56 3.82 28.21
C GLN A 285 16.37 2.32 28.47
N LEU A 286 15.15 1.80 28.30
CA LEU A 286 14.85 0.39 28.50
C LEU A 286 15.80 -0.49 27.67
N PRO A 287 16.53 -1.44 28.30
CA PRO A 287 17.71 -2.07 27.71
C PRO A 287 17.40 -2.94 26.48
N ARG A 288 16.16 -3.37 26.33
CA ARG A 288 15.68 -4.23 25.23
C ARG A 288 14.75 -3.52 24.25
N LEU A 289 14.44 -2.24 24.49
CA LEU A 289 13.49 -1.49 23.67
C LEU A 289 14.05 -1.30 22.26
N LYS A 290 13.38 -1.89 21.27
CA LYS A 290 13.75 -1.87 19.85
C LYS A 290 12.79 -1.01 19.04
N TYR A 291 11.50 -1.04 19.36
CA TYR A 291 10.47 -0.34 18.61
C TYR A 291 9.62 0.48 19.56
N CYS A 292 9.58 1.80 19.34
CA CYS A 292 8.83 2.74 20.16
C CYS A 292 7.97 3.65 19.29
N TYR A 293 6.66 3.63 19.54
CA TYR A 293 5.67 4.44 18.85
C TYR A 293 4.94 5.30 19.89
N LEU A 294 5.07 6.62 19.74
CA LEU A 294 4.47 7.63 20.62
C LEU A 294 3.69 8.63 19.76
N VAL A 295 2.86 8.12 18.85
CA VAL A 295 2.18 8.89 17.82
C VAL A 295 0.94 9.58 18.37
N GLY A 296 0.71 10.83 17.99
CA GLY A 296 -0.52 11.55 18.34
C GLY A 296 -0.63 11.84 19.83
N ASN A 297 0.49 12.15 20.50
CA ASN A 297 0.49 12.65 21.88
C ASN A 297 0.68 14.17 21.89
N GLN A 298 1.01 14.76 23.04
CA GLN A 298 1.33 16.19 23.16
C GLN A 298 2.79 16.42 23.57
N LEU A 299 3.69 15.49 23.25
CA LEU A 299 5.07 15.53 23.75
C LEU A 299 5.78 16.82 23.30
N GLU A 300 6.29 17.57 24.27
CA GLU A 300 6.98 18.86 24.02
C GLU A 300 8.50 18.68 23.94
N SER A 301 9.04 17.63 24.57
CA SER A 301 10.46 17.28 24.56
C SER A 301 10.66 15.76 24.72
N LEU A 302 11.89 15.32 24.45
CA LEU A 302 12.36 13.95 24.71
C LEU A 302 13.53 13.97 25.71
N PRO A 303 13.71 12.91 26.51
CA PRO A 303 14.90 12.76 27.33
C PRO A 303 16.16 12.60 26.47
N ALA A 304 17.31 12.95 27.04
CA ALA A 304 18.58 12.94 26.32
C ALA A 304 19.21 11.53 26.18
N ALA A 305 18.71 10.51 26.88
CA ALA A 305 19.25 9.16 26.86
C ALA A 305 18.25 8.17 26.26
N PHE A 306 18.77 7.25 25.46
CA PHE A 306 18.00 6.25 24.73
C PHE A 306 18.68 4.89 24.83
N SER A 307 17.92 3.85 24.57
CA SER A 307 18.39 2.48 24.47
C SER A 307 19.30 2.34 23.25
N PRO A 308 20.48 1.73 23.39
CA PRO A 308 21.35 1.45 22.25
C PRO A 308 20.73 0.43 21.27
N ALA A 309 19.69 -0.31 21.70
CA ALA A 309 18.98 -1.27 20.87
C ALA A 309 17.83 -0.66 20.04
N LEU A 310 17.52 0.63 20.23
CA LEU A 310 16.37 1.28 19.59
C LEU A 310 16.58 1.36 18.07
N ALA A 311 15.76 0.64 17.33
CA ALA A 311 15.82 0.51 15.87
C ALA A 311 14.81 1.40 15.15
N THR A 312 13.63 1.59 15.76
CA THR A 312 12.52 2.39 15.22
C THR A 312 11.95 3.30 16.30
N LEU A 313 11.84 4.58 15.98
CA LEU A 313 11.19 5.58 16.82
C LEU A 313 10.20 6.41 16.00
N ALA A 314 8.93 6.36 16.38
CA ALA A 314 7.84 7.06 15.71
C ALA A 314 7.21 8.09 16.67
N LEU A 315 7.29 9.37 16.30
CA LEU A 315 6.97 10.53 17.12
C LEU A 315 6.02 11.49 16.39
N GLN A 316 5.30 11.01 15.38
CA GLN A 316 4.47 11.87 14.55
C GLN A 316 3.34 12.48 15.36
N GLN A 317 2.91 13.69 14.98
CA GLN A 317 1.79 14.38 15.63
C GLN A 317 2.04 14.61 17.12
N ASN A 318 3.15 15.26 17.44
CA ASN A 318 3.47 15.73 18.79
C ASN A 318 3.72 17.25 18.75
N ARG A 319 4.28 17.82 19.83
CA ARG A 319 4.61 19.24 19.97
C ARG A 319 6.11 19.47 20.09
N LEU A 320 6.93 18.57 19.54
CA LEU A 320 8.38 18.64 19.64
C LEU A 320 8.90 19.85 18.85
N SER A 321 9.54 20.78 19.55
CA SER A 321 10.22 21.93 18.93
C SER A 321 11.69 21.64 18.58
N THR A 322 12.29 20.66 19.25
CA THR A 322 13.67 20.20 19.06
C THR A 322 13.77 18.70 19.35
N LEU A 323 14.92 18.09 19.01
CA LEU A 323 15.28 16.72 19.38
C LEU A 323 16.65 16.73 20.09
N PRO A 324 16.91 15.82 21.03
CA PRO A 324 18.22 15.71 21.68
C PRO A 324 19.29 15.22 20.69
N GLU A 325 20.52 15.76 20.80
CA GLU A 325 21.65 15.43 19.90
C GLU A 325 21.98 13.93 19.85
N THR A 326 21.73 13.21 20.95
CA THR A 326 22.01 11.78 21.08
C THR A 326 21.20 10.93 20.11
N ILE A 327 20.00 11.38 19.67
CA ILE A 327 19.14 10.61 18.76
C ILE A 327 19.83 10.32 17.41
N GLY A 328 20.60 11.28 16.89
CA GLY A 328 21.34 11.16 15.62
C GLY A 328 22.59 10.28 15.74
N ASN A 329 22.94 9.86 16.95
CA ASN A 329 24.12 9.04 17.26
C ASN A 329 23.75 7.62 17.71
N LEU A 330 22.47 7.23 17.62
CA LEU A 330 22.03 5.91 18.06
C LEU A 330 22.51 4.83 17.08
N PRO A 331 23.22 3.79 17.56
CA PRO A 331 23.89 2.83 16.68
C PRO A 331 22.93 1.92 15.92
N ALA A 332 21.76 1.63 16.51
CA ALA A 332 20.75 0.75 15.91
C ALA A 332 19.62 1.51 15.19
N LEU A 333 19.50 2.83 15.37
CA LEU A 333 18.35 3.59 14.88
C LEU A 333 18.40 3.71 13.36
N THR A 334 17.46 3.06 12.69
CA THR A 334 17.36 3.07 11.22
C THR A 334 16.11 3.75 10.73
N HIS A 335 15.08 3.86 11.59
CA HIS A 335 13.78 4.44 11.26
C HIS A 335 13.41 5.49 12.29
N LEU A 336 13.31 6.74 11.86
CA LEU A 336 12.84 7.86 12.68
C LEU A 336 11.73 8.59 11.93
N ASP A 337 10.57 8.71 12.55
CA ASP A 337 9.46 9.49 12.01
C ASP A 337 9.07 10.61 12.95
N ILE A 338 9.31 11.85 12.51
CA ILE A 338 9.16 13.07 13.30
C ILE A 338 8.21 14.07 12.62
N ARG A 339 7.45 13.61 11.63
CA ARG A 339 6.44 14.42 10.92
C ARG A 339 5.41 15.02 11.88
N ARG A 340 4.81 16.13 11.49
CA ARG A 340 3.76 16.85 12.20
C ARG A 340 4.20 17.25 13.60
N ASN A 341 5.40 17.83 13.67
CA ASN A 341 5.96 18.49 14.86
C ASN A 341 6.43 19.90 14.50
N PRO A 342 6.34 20.89 15.41
CA PRO A 342 6.79 22.26 15.20
C PRO A 342 8.33 22.40 15.31
N LEU A 343 9.08 21.49 14.70
CA LEU A 343 10.54 21.45 14.79
C LEU A 343 11.17 22.72 14.18
N GLN A 344 12.09 23.31 14.93
CA GLN A 344 12.85 24.51 14.53
C GLN A 344 14.31 24.21 14.23
N GLN A 345 14.82 23.09 14.74
CA GLN A 345 16.19 22.63 14.54
C GLN A 345 16.24 21.11 14.62
N LEU A 346 17.25 20.52 13.99
CA LEU A 346 17.52 19.09 14.03
C LEU A 346 18.95 18.83 14.51
N PRO A 347 19.20 17.69 15.19
CA PRO A 347 20.53 17.23 15.55
C PRO A 347 21.48 17.14 14.36
N ALA A 348 22.76 17.41 14.58
CA ALA A 348 23.76 17.46 13.49
C ALA A 348 23.84 16.14 12.70
N ASN A 349 23.74 15.01 13.40
CA ASN A 349 23.90 13.66 12.83
C ASN A 349 22.57 13.01 12.42
N ILE A 350 21.46 13.74 12.41
CA ILE A 350 20.12 13.19 12.10
C ILE A 350 20.06 12.52 10.72
N ARG A 351 20.88 12.98 9.77
CA ARG A 351 20.90 12.52 8.37
C ARG A 351 21.51 11.13 8.19
N HIS A 352 22.19 10.59 9.20
CA HIS A 352 22.70 9.22 9.16
C HIS A 352 21.60 8.16 9.33
N ILE A 353 20.41 8.56 9.80
CA ILE A 353 19.28 7.66 9.96
C ILE A 353 18.73 7.30 8.57
N LYS A 354 18.80 6.00 8.23
CA LYS A 354 18.48 5.47 6.90
C LYS A 354 17.08 5.88 6.40
N LYS A 355 16.08 5.82 7.28
CA LYS A 355 14.70 6.24 7.00
C LYS A 355 14.29 7.34 7.95
N LEU A 356 14.60 8.58 7.57
CA LEU A 356 14.16 9.80 8.24
C LEU A 356 12.90 10.34 7.56
N ASN A 357 11.75 10.18 8.22
CA ASN A 357 10.49 10.76 7.77
C ASN A 357 10.30 12.14 8.40
N LEU A 358 10.26 13.16 7.55
CA LEU A 358 10.08 14.57 7.85
C LEU A 358 9.40 15.22 6.64
N GLU A 359 8.56 16.24 6.82
CA GLU A 359 7.95 16.98 5.71
C GLU A 359 9.03 17.56 4.77
N LEU A 360 8.79 17.54 3.46
CA LEU A 360 9.73 18.10 2.47
C LEU A 360 10.12 19.55 2.80
N GLU A 361 9.14 20.40 3.15
CA GLU A 361 9.38 21.78 3.57
C GLU A 361 10.36 21.87 4.74
N LYS A 362 10.21 20.97 5.73
CA LYS A 362 11.11 20.90 6.89
C LYS A 362 12.46 20.31 6.53
N LYS A 363 12.54 19.34 5.61
CA LYS A 363 13.81 18.84 5.07
C LYS A 363 14.57 19.99 4.40
N GLN A 364 13.91 20.77 3.54
CA GLN A 364 14.50 21.93 2.86
C GLN A 364 14.90 23.05 3.83
N GLN A 365 14.12 23.27 4.90
CA GLN A 365 14.40 24.29 5.90
C GLN A 365 15.54 23.92 6.86
N LEU A 366 15.59 22.66 7.30
CA LEU A 366 16.40 22.22 8.45
C LEU A 366 17.60 21.36 8.07
N LEU A 367 17.71 20.91 6.82
CA LEU A 367 18.80 20.07 6.32
C LEU A 367 19.43 20.70 5.06
N ASP A 368 20.68 20.35 4.76
CA ASP A 368 21.27 20.61 3.43
C ASP A 368 20.64 19.67 2.40
N TYR A 369 19.42 20.00 2.00
CA TYR A 369 18.60 19.19 1.12
C TYR A 369 18.77 19.53 -0.36
N ALA A 370 19.87 20.20 -0.73
CA ALA A 370 20.16 20.52 -2.11
C ALA A 370 20.42 19.26 -2.95
N TYR A 371 19.95 19.27 -4.20
CA TYR A 371 20.22 18.20 -5.15
C TYR A 371 21.72 18.08 -5.43
N LYS A 372 22.26 16.86 -5.36
CA LYS A 372 23.70 16.61 -5.47
C LYS A 372 24.16 16.31 -6.90
N GLY A 373 23.26 16.29 -7.88
CA GLY A 373 23.55 15.87 -9.25
C GLY A 373 23.67 14.35 -9.36
N ALA A 374 23.25 13.78 -10.48
CA ALA A 374 23.40 12.34 -10.77
C ALA A 374 24.86 11.86 -10.60
N ASP A 375 25.81 12.71 -10.97
CA ASP A 375 27.25 12.47 -10.90
C ASP A 375 27.89 12.87 -9.55
N GLY A 376 27.11 13.35 -8.59
CA GLY A 376 27.58 13.84 -7.29
C GLY A 376 28.36 15.15 -7.32
N ARG A 377 28.44 15.85 -8.46
CA ARG A 377 29.21 17.11 -8.62
C ARG A 377 28.37 18.37 -8.34
N GLY A 378 27.16 18.21 -7.80
CA GLY A 378 26.19 19.28 -7.55
C GLY A 378 25.46 19.73 -8.82
N ALA A 379 24.35 20.43 -8.65
CA ALA A 379 23.59 21.00 -9.76
C ALA A 379 24.35 22.12 -10.51
N ILE A 380 24.11 22.26 -11.81
CA ILE A 380 24.60 23.38 -12.65
C ILE A 380 23.46 24.37 -12.93
N THR A 381 23.76 25.53 -13.52
CA THR A 381 22.72 26.48 -13.96
C THR A 381 22.00 26.00 -15.23
N TRP A 382 20.69 26.19 -15.29
CA TRP A 382 19.85 25.99 -16.48
C TRP A 382 18.98 27.23 -16.73
N ASP A 383 18.30 27.27 -17.87
CA ASP A 383 17.36 28.34 -18.22
C ASP A 383 15.91 27.85 -18.04
N ASP A 384 15.26 28.25 -16.95
CA ASP A 384 13.87 27.86 -16.67
C ASP A 384 12.87 28.37 -17.73
N ARG A 385 13.22 29.41 -18.49
CA ARG A 385 12.33 29.98 -19.52
C ARG A 385 12.02 28.96 -20.62
N LEU A 386 12.88 27.96 -20.84
CA LEU A 386 12.68 26.93 -21.85
C LEU A 386 11.48 26.04 -21.53
N PHE A 387 11.11 25.89 -20.25
CA PHE A 387 10.08 24.97 -19.79
C PHE A 387 8.69 25.62 -19.69
N LEU A 388 8.57 26.93 -19.91
CA LEU A 388 7.34 27.69 -19.65
C LEU A 388 6.62 28.10 -20.95
N ALA A 389 5.33 27.80 -21.02
CA ALA A 389 4.50 28.10 -22.20
C ALA A 389 4.38 29.60 -22.45
N GLY A 390 4.33 30.43 -21.39
CA GLY A 390 4.26 31.89 -21.52
C GLY A 390 5.47 32.54 -22.19
N LYS A 391 6.53 31.78 -22.49
CA LYS A 391 7.71 32.24 -23.25
C LYS A 391 7.69 31.81 -24.72
N ASP A 392 6.75 30.96 -25.11
CA ASP A 392 6.50 30.58 -26.50
C ASP A 392 5.33 31.41 -27.06
N PRO A 393 5.53 32.25 -28.10
CA PRO A 393 4.48 33.14 -28.60
C PRO A 393 3.21 32.43 -29.06
N GLU A 394 3.34 31.22 -29.61
CA GLU A 394 2.20 30.44 -30.09
C GLU A 394 1.39 29.89 -28.93
N LEU A 395 2.07 29.30 -27.94
CA LEU A 395 1.41 28.76 -26.74
C LEU A 395 0.81 29.87 -25.87
N LEU A 396 1.48 31.02 -25.75
CA LEU A 396 0.96 32.19 -25.07
C LEU A 396 -0.34 32.66 -25.73
N SER A 397 -0.37 32.76 -27.07
CA SER A 397 -1.59 33.14 -27.78
C SER A 397 -2.71 32.12 -27.61
N LEU A 398 -2.41 30.82 -27.66
CA LEU A 398 -3.40 29.75 -27.45
C LEU A 398 -3.98 29.82 -26.04
N LEU A 399 -3.12 29.97 -25.03
CA LEU A 399 -3.51 30.07 -23.64
C LEU A 399 -4.33 31.33 -23.36
N ASP A 400 -3.94 32.48 -23.91
CA ASP A 400 -4.70 33.74 -23.77
C ASP A 400 -6.11 33.65 -24.38
N GLN A 401 -6.22 33.02 -25.55
CA GLN A 401 -7.52 32.78 -26.19
C GLN A 401 -8.40 31.85 -25.34
N ALA A 402 -7.82 30.78 -24.79
CA ALA A 402 -8.55 29.85 -23.93
C ALA A 402 -9.00 30.51 -22.62
N ILE A 403 -8.12 31.27 -21.96
CA ILE A 403 -8.41 32.01 -20.72
C ILE A 403 -9.55 33.00 -20.97
N THR A 404 -9.46 33.78 -22.04
CA THR A 404 -10.49 34.78 -22.38
C THR A 404 -11.81 34.09 -22.71
N GLY A 405 -11.78 33.04 -23.52
CA GLY A 405 -12.97 32.28 -23.93
C GLY A 405 -13.63 31.51 -22.78
N ALA A 406 -12.91 31.22 -21.70
CA ALA A 406 -13.44 30.64 -20.47
C ALA A 406 -13.93 31.68 -19.45
N GLY A 407 -13.65 32.98 -19.66
CA GLY A 407 -13.94 34.01 -18.67
C GLY A 407 -12.96 34.07 -17.50
N PHE A 408 -11.79 33.42 -17.60
CA PHE A 408 -10.80 33.30 -16.52
C PHE A 408 -9.75 34.43 -16.52
N SER A 409 -10.03 35.56 -17.17
CA SER A 409 -9.10 36.67 -17.31
C SER A 409 -8.59 37.23 -15.96
N ALA A 410 -9.39 37.13 -14.89
CA ALA A 410 -8.98 37.53 -13.54
C ALA A 410 -7.80 36.71 -13.00
N TYR A 411 -7.66 35.46 -13.44
CA TYR A 411 -6.63 34.52 -12.98
C TYR A 411 -5.47 34.39 -13.97
N ARG A 412 -5.47 35.20 -15.05
CA ARG A 412 -4.52 35.11 -16.16
C ARG A 412 -3.07 35.06 -15.72
N GLN A 413 -2.65 35.94 -14.80
CA GLN A 413 -1.25 36.01 -14.37
C GLN A 413 -0.80 34.71 -13.70
N GLY A 414 -1.62 34.14 -12.81
CA GLY A 414 -1.31 32.88 -12.16
C GLY A 414 -1.31 31.71 -13.13
N LEU A 415 -2.28 31.63 -14.05
CA LEU A 415 -2.33 30.59 -15.07
C LEU A 415 -1.10 30.63 -15.99
N LEU A 416 -0.65 31.83 -16.40
CA LEU A 416 0.58 31.98 -17.18
C LEU A 416 1.84 31.59 -16.40
N HIS A 417 1.84 31.78 -15.09
CA HIS A 417 2.96 31.42 -14.22
C HIS A 417 3.16 29.90 -14.15
N LEU A 418 2.06 29.13 -14.08
CA LEU A 418 2.10 27.67 -14.01
C LEU A 418 2.22 26.97 -15.36
N ALA A 419 1.82 27.62 -16.45
CA ALA A 419 1.71 26.96 -17.74
C ALA A 419 3.07 26.43 -18.27
N LEU A 420 3.20 25.11 -18.36
CA LEU A 420 4.38 24.43 -18.89
C LEU A 420 4.33 24.33 -20.42
N LYS A 421 5.50 24.49 -21.06
CA LYS A 421 5.71 24.21 -22.49
C LYS A 421 5.80 22.69 -22.66
N ALA A 422 4.66 22.05 -22.86
CA ALA A 422 4.57 20.60 -22.94
C ALA A 422 4.57 20.12 -24.40
N VAL A 423 5.00 18.88 -24.60
CA VAL A 423 4.85 18.15 -25.87
C VAL A 423 3.89 17.00 -25.66
N ALA A 424 2.73 17.06 -26.30
CA ALA A 424 1.78 15.97 -26.37
C ALA A 424 2.26 14.94 -27.40
N LEU A 425 2.18 13.66 -27.04
CA LEU A 425 2.54 12.53 -27.88
C LEU A 425 1.31 11.63 -28.07
N GLY A 426 0.97 11.34 -29.32
CA GLY A 426 -0.18 10.51 -29.66
C GLY A 426 0.24 9.32 -30.52
N THR A 427 -0.17 8.12 -30.13
CA THR A 427 0.04 6.90 -30.91
C THR A 427 -0.79 6.93 -32.18
N THR A 428 -0.20 6.49 -33.29
CA THR A 428 -0.75 6.66 -34.66
C THR A 428 -1.04 5.30 -35.29
N GLU A 429 -0.36 4.95 -36.37
CA GLU A 429 -0.36 3.63 -36.99
C GLU A 429 0.62 2.66 -36.31
N PRO A 430 0.40 1.33 -36.44
CA PRO A 430 1.36 0.34 -35.98
C PRO A 430 2.74 0.55 -36.62
N ASP A 431 3.79 0.42 -35.83
CA ASP A 431 5.15 0.46 -36.34
C ASP A 431 5.55 -0.90 -36.92
N THR A 432 6.05 -0.87 -38.15
CA THR A 432 6.51 -2.05 -38.90
C THR A 432 8.02 -2.26 -38.76
N TYR A 433 8.70 -1.45 -37.96
CA TYR A 433 10.15 -1.42 -37.79
C TYR A 433 10.93 -1.01 -39.06
N ALA A 434 10.26 -0.36 -40.02
CA ALA A 434 10.86 0.07 -41.27
C ALA A 434 11.89 1.21 -41.10
N THR A 435 11.71 2.05 -40.07
CA THR A 435 12.58 3.20 -39.79
C THR A 435 13.24 3.04 -38.43
N LYS A 436 14.55 2.77 -38.42
CA LYS A 436 15.34 2.67 -37.19
C LYS A 436 15.37 3.99 -36.43
N GLY A 437 15.21 3.91 -35.11
CA GLY A 437 15.33 5.02 -34.20
C GLY A 437 14.24 6.07 -34.33
N ASN A 438 13.09 5.74 -34.91
CA ASN A 438 11.89 6.59 -34.88
C ASN A 438 11.34 6.73 -33.44
N THR A 439 10.43 7.67 -33.22
CA THR A 439 9.68 7.75 -31.96
C THR A 439 8.59 6.67 -31.96
N ARG A 440 8.64 5.74 -30.99
CA ARG A 440 7.65 4.65 -30.85
C ARG A 440 7.30 4.37 -29.38
N PHE A 441 6.11 3.82 -29.19
CA PHE A 441 5.63 3.25 -27.92
C PHE A 441 5.33 1.76 -28.11
N GLY A 442 5.70 0.95 -27.12
CA GLY A 442 5.55 -0.50 -27.16
C GLY A 442 6.45 -1.18 -28.21
N GLY A 443 6.37 -2.51 -28.27
CA GLY A 443 7.17 -3.36 -29.14
C GLY A 443 8.60 -3.56 -28.66
N LEU A 444 9.53 -3.63 -29.61
CA LEU A 444 10.95 -3.80 -29.36
C LEU A 444 11.75 -2.54 -29.76
N PRO A 445 12.77 -2.15 -28.98
CA PRO A 445 13.59 -0.97 -29.25
C PRO A 445 14.61 -1.18 -30.38
N ASP A 446 15.06 -0.08 -30.98
CA ASP A 446 16.30 -0.04 -31.76
C ASP A 446 17.46 0.38 -30.84
N LEU A 447 18.23 -0.58 -30.32
CA LEU A 447 19.26 -0.35 -29.31
C LEU A 447 20.59 0.16 -29.89
N PRO A 448 21.42 0.84 -29.08
CA PRO A 448 22.80 1.17 -29.45
C PRO A 448 23.60 -0.07 -29.87
N PRO A 449 24.51 0.04 -30.85
CA PRO A 449 25.28 -1.10 -31.35
C PRO A 449 26.10 -1.76 -30.23
N GLY A 450 25.97 -3.08 -30.11
CA GLY A 450 26.69 -3.89 -29.11
C GLY A 450 26.08 -3.87 -27.70
N MET A 451 24.95 -3.19 -27.50
CA MET A 451 24.21 -3.22 -26.24
C MET A 451 23.30 -4.45 -26.18
N GLY A 452 23.38 -5.23 -25.10
CA GLY A 452 22.40 -6.28 -24.81
C GLY A 452 21.04 -5.71 -24.37
N TYR A 453 20.00 -6.52 -24.44
CA TYR A 453 18.66 -6.11 -23.99
C TYR A 453 18.68 -5.80 -22.48
N PRO A 454 18.13 -4.66 -22.01
CA PRO A 454 18.06 -4.36 -20.58
C PRO A 454 17.35 -5.47 -19.79
N ALA A 455 17.99 -5.95 -18.72
CA ALA A 455 17.50 -7.06 -17.93
C ALA A 455 17.75 -6.83 -16.43
N PHE A 456 17.01 -7.56 -15.59
CA PHE A 456 17.09 -7.54 -14.14
C PHE A 456 17.01 -8.96 -13.57
N THR A 457 17.36 -9.12 -12.29
CA THR A 457 17.29 -10.41 -11.59
C THR A 457 16.03 -10.46 -10.74
N THR A 458 15.17 -11.45 -10.98
CA THR A 458 13.94 -11.66 -10.21
C THR A 458 14.26 -12.12 -8.78
N TYR A 459 13.26 -12.09 -7.90
CA TYR A 459 13.38 -12.63 -6.54
C TYR A 459 13.79 -14.11 -6.52
N HIS A 460 13.40 -14.89 -7.55
CA HIS A 460 13.74 -16.31 -7.69
C HIS A 460 15.16 -16.54 -8.23
N GLY A 461 15.88 -15.48 -8.60
CA GLY A 461 17.24 -15.54 -9.12
C GLY A 461 17.33 -15.66 -10.65
N ASP A 462 16.21 -15.65 -11.35
CA ASP A 462 16.17 -15.71 -12.81
C ASP A 462 16.51 -14.34 -13.41
N THR A 463 17.19 -14.31 -14.56
CA THR A 463 17.39 -13.06 -15.33
C THR A 463 16.26 -12.89 -16.31
N LYS A 464 15.59 -11.73 -16.28
CA LYS A 464 14.48 -11.39 -17.18
C LYS A 464 14.67 -10.02 -17.81
N GLY A 465 14.21 -9.88 -19.04
CA GLY A 465 14.21 -8.62 -19.77
C GLY A 465 13.22 -7.63 -19.19
N MET A 466 13.63 -6.36 -19.14
CA MET A 466 12.75 -5.25 -18.75
C MET A 466 11.70 -4.99 -19.84
N GLN A 467 10.50 -4.57 -19.45
CA GLN A 467 9.47 -4.13 -20.37
C GLN A 467 9.89 -2.82 -21.05
N PHE A 468 9.81 -2.78 -22.38
CA PHE A 468 10.07 -1.58 -23.16
C PHE A 468 8.81 -0.71 -23.26
N ILE A 469 8.93 0.54 -22.84
CA ILE A 469 7.83 1.51 -22.85
C ILE A 469 7.90 2.38 -24.10
N ALA A 470 9.04 3.04 -24.33
CA ALA A 470 9.16 4.00 -25.41
C ALA A 470 10.62 4.21 -25.83
N GLN A 471 10.80 4.58 -27.11
CA GLN A 471 12.00 5.28 -27.57
C GLN A 471 11.58 6.60 -28.21
N LEU A 472 12.29 7.68 -27.90
CA LEU A 472 11.97 9.02 -28.39
C LEU A 472 13.10 9.56 -29.25
N ASN A 473 12.83 9.80 -30.53
CA ASN A 473 13.78 10.44 -31.44
C ASN A 473 13.80 11.95 -31.19
N LEU A 474 14.83 12.46 -30.54
CA LEU A 474 14.86 13.85 -30.13
C LEU A 474 15.00 14.84 -31.29
N ALA A 475 15.57 14.41 -32.43
CA ALA A 475 15.63 15.24 -33.63
C ALA A 475 14.22 15.50 -34.21
N SER A 476 13.34 14.50 -34.17
CA SER A 476 11.92 14.65 -34.58
C SER A 476 11.12 15.54 -33.64
N LEU A 477 11.49 15.59 -32.35
CA LEU A 477 10.81 16.38 -31.32
C LEU A 477 11.36 17.80 -31.19
N ALA A 478 12.47 18.10 -31.86
CA ALA A 478 13.21 19.35 -31.77
C ALA A 478 12.40 20.58 -32.22
N ALA A 479 11.37 20.42 -33.05
CA ALA A 479 10.53 21.53 -33.50
C ALA A 479 9.53 22.02 -32.44
N TYR A 480 9.28 21.21 -31.39
CA TYR A 480 8.22 21.47 -30.40
C TYR A 480 8.75 22.03 -29.08
N GLN A 481 10.06 21.90 -28.84
CA GLN A 481 10.71 22.28 -27.57
C GLN A 481 12.21 22.54 -27.76
N GLU A 482 12.84 23.21 -26.79
CA GLU A 482 14.27 23.54 -26.78
C GLU A 482 15.04 23.00 -25.57
N TYR A 483 14.38 22.36 -24.60
CA TYR A 483 14.98 21.89 -23.35
C TYR A 483 15.61 20.49 -23.42
N LEU A 484 15.13 19.60 -24.28
CA LEU A 484 15.77 18.31 -24.54
C LEU A 484 16.94 18.48 -25.52
N PRO A 485 17.90 17.53 -25.53
CA PRO A 485 18.90 17.45 -26.58
C PRO A 485 18.28 17.52 -27.98
N ARG A 486 18.99 18.13 -28.93
CA ARG A 486 18.48 18.32 -30.30
C ARG A 486 18.60 17.07 -31.18
N THR A 487 19.38 16.09 -30.75
CA THR A 487 19.72 14.84 -31.45
C THR A 487 19.78 13.68 -30.46
N GLY A 488 19.81 12.46 -31.01
CA GLY A 488 19.87 11.24 -30.24
C GLY A 488 18.51 10.67 -29.88
N ILE A 489 18.53 9.56 -29.15
CA ILE A 489 17.35 8.78 -28.78
C ILE A 489 17.36 8.54 -27.28
N LEU A 490 16.22 8.80 -26.64
CA LEU A 490 15.95 8.38 -25.27
C LEU A 490 15.19 7.07 -25.26
N TYR A 491 15.50 6.20 -24.30
CA TYR A 491 14.84 4.92 -24.12
C TYR A 491 14.30 4.80 -22.69
N PHE A 492 13.13 4.20 -22.55
CA PHE A 492 12.41 4.05 -21.29
C PHE A 492 12.01 2.59 -21.11
N PHE A 493 12.47 2.00 -20.00
CA PHE A 493 12.16 0.63 -19.60
C PHE A 493 11.67 0.60 -18.17
N ILE A 494 10.81 -0.37 -17.86
CA ILE A 494 10.40 -0.74 -16.49
C ILE A 494 10.64 -2.24 -16.28
N GLU A 495 10.92 -2.67 -15.05
CA GLU A 495 11.04 -4.10 -14.75
C GLU A 495 9.70 -4.81 -14.92
N ASP A 496 8.69 -4.34 -14.18
CA ASP A 496 7.30 -4.78 -14.19
C ASP A 496 6.40 -3.71 -13.55
N GLN A 497 5.10 -3.99 -13.42
CA GLN A 497 4.14 -3.09 -12.77
C GLN A 497 4.10 -3.21 -11.22
N GLU A 498 4.85 -4.12 -10.62
CA GLU A 498 4.79 -4.49 -9.19
C GLU A 498 6.00 -3.96 -8.40
N SER A 499 7.21 -4.35 -8.84
CA SER A 499 8.52 -3.86 -8.39
C SER A 499 8.81 -2.46 -8.94
N PHE A 500 8.30 -2.17 -10.14
CA PHE A 500 8.30 -0.85 -10.80
C PHE A 500 9.66 -0.13 -10.88
N ASN A 501 10.80 -0.83 -10.91
CA ASN A 501 12.08 -0.17 -11.17
C ASN A 501 12.21 0.22 -12.63
N CYS A 502 12.89 1.35 -12.89
CA CYS A 502 13.00 1.90 -14.24
C CYS A 502 14.45 1.99 -14.71
N ARG A 503 14.63 1.96 -16.03
CA ARG A 503 15.90 2.29 -16.67
C ARG A 503 15.67 3.26 -17.82
N VAL A 504 16.29 4.43 -17.69
CA VAL A 504 16.31 5.46 -18.73
C VAL A 504 17.75 5.65 -19.20
N PHE A 505 17.95 5.75 -20.51
CA PHE A 505 19.27 6.10 -21.05
C PHE A 505 19.15 6.85 -22.37
N TYR A 506 20.25 7.51 -22.73
CA TYR A 506 20.37 8.38 -23.89
C TYR A 506 21.50 7.92 -24.80
N TYR A 507 21.24 7.91 -26.11
CA TYR A 507 22.23 7.61 -27.14
C TYR A 507 22.29 8.73 -28.18
N ASP A 508 23.46 9.37 -28.31
CA ASP A 508 23.72 10.47 -29.27
C ASP A 508 24.59 10.02 -30.46
N GLY A 509 24.57 8.73 -30.80
CA GLY A 509 25.29 8.20 -31.96
C GLY A 509 24.44 8.17 -33.23
N ASP A 510 25.00 7.59 -34.29
CA ASP A 510 24.35 7.51 -35.60
C ASP A 510 23.15 6.53 -35.57
N PRO A 511 21.91 6.99 -35.84
CA PRO A 511 20.73 6.13 -35.86
C PRO A 511 20.82 4.98 -36.88
N ALA A 512 21.62 5.12 -37.94
CA ALA A 512 21.82 4.05 -38.91
C ALA A 512 22.56 2.84 -38.33
N GLN A 513 23.32 3.03 -37.24
CA GLN A 513 24.07 1.97 -36.55
C GLN A 513 23.25 1.25 -35.47
N LEU A 514 22.02 1.67 -35.22
CA LEU A 514 21.18 1.01 -34.23
C LEU A 514 20.90 -0.44 -34.64
N GLN A 515 20.80 -1.30 -33.64
CA GLN A 515 20.46 -2.70 -33.77
C GLN A 515 19.00 -2.91 -33.33
N PHE A 516 18.20 -3.59 -34.14
CA PHE A 516 16.86 -3.96 -33.72
C PHE A 516 16.93 -5.02 -32.62
N ALA A 517 16.23 -4.81 -31.50
CA ALA A 517 16.29 -5.73 -30.38
C ALA A 517 15.73 -7.12 -30.69
N GLY A 518 14.86 -7.27 -31.69
CA GLY A 518 14.38 -8.58 -32.13
C GLY A 518 15.45 -9.46 -32.80
N ASP A 519 16.60 -8.89 -33.15
CA ASP A 519 17.77 -9.65 -33.63
C ASP A 519 18.64 -10.16 -32.46
N LEU A 520 18.34 -9.78 -31.21
CA LEU A 520 19.01 -10.30 -30.03
C LEU A 520 18.47 -11.69 -29.65
N PRO A 521 19.25 -12.52 -28.95
CA PRO A 521 18.80 -13.83 -28.49
C PRO A 521 17.85 -13.70 -27.29
N ILE A 522 16.64 -13.17 -27.53
CA ILE A 522 15.54 -13.02 -26.57
C ILE A 522 14.32 -13.79 -27.09
N ASP A 523 13.58 -14.43 -26.19
CA ASP A 523 12.28 -15.07 -26.49
C ASP A 523 11.14 -14.34 -25.75
N GLU A 524 9.88 -14.68 -26.06
CA GLU A 524 8.73 -14.05 -25.41
C GLU A 524 8.68 -14.33 -23.90
N GLU A 525 9.17 -15.50 -23.46
CA GLU A 525 9.27 -15.87 -22.05
C GLU A 525 10.35 -15.06 -21.30
N PHE A 526 11.30 -14.45 -22.01
CA PHE A 526 12.35 -13.64 -21.43
C PHE A 526 11.83 -12.32 -20.86
N ILE A 527 10.78 -11.74 -21.45
CA ILE A 527 10.17 -10.49 -20.96
C ILE A 527 9.25 -10.82 -19.77
N TYR A 528 9.47 -10.13 -18.65
CA TYR A 528 8.73 -10.38 -17.41
C TYR A 528 7.37 -9.66 -17.41
N ASP A 529 6.40 -10.19 -18.16
CA ASP A 529 4.99 -9.79 -18.09
C ASP A 529 4.08 -10.96 -18.52
N ASP A 530 3.00 -11.20 -17.78
CA ASP A 530 1.95 -12.16 -18.16
C ASP A 530 1.24 -11.77 -19.47
N ASN A 531 1.32 -10.49 -19.87
CA ASN A 531 0.73 -9.95 -21.10
C ASN A 531 1.70 -9.89 -22.29
N GLY A 532 2.98 -10.27 -22.11
CA GLY A 532 3.99 -10.28 -23.17
C GLY A 532 4.45 -8.89 -23.63
N ILE A 533 4.91 -8.79 -24.88
CA ILE A 533 5.43 -7.55 -25.46
C ILE A 533 4.27 -6.67 -25.97
N TYR A 534 4.20 -5.42 -25.50
CA TYR A 534 3.21 -4.44 -25.97
C TYR A 534 3.25 -4.24 -27.50
N ALA A 535 2.13 -3.88 -28.10
CA ALA A 535 2.06 -3.65 -29.54
C ALA A 535 2.84 -2.38 -29.94
N PRO A 536 3.65 -2.42 -31.02
CA PRO A 536 4.45 -1.28 -31.45
C PRO A 536 3.62 -0.24 -32.22
N TYR A 537 3.65 1.02 -31.79
CA TYR A 537 3.00 2.14 -32.49
C TYR A 537 3.92 3.33 -32.68
N LEU A 538 3.86 3.95 -33.86
CA LEU A 538 4.48 5.24 -34.13
C LEU A 538 3.79 6.34 -33.34
N ALA A 539 4.52 7.41 -33.03
CA ALA A 539 3.96 8.59 -32.38
C ALA A 539 4.11 9.87 -33.21
N ARG A 540 3.09 10.73 -33.12
CA ARG A 540 3.13 12.12 -33.57
C ARG A 540 3.21 13.06 -32.37
N ALA A 541 3.76 14.25 -32.59
CA ALA A 541 3.95 15.25 -31.56
C ALA A 541 3.21 16.56 -31.87
N ALA A 542 2.76 17.25 -30.82
CA ALA A 542 2.28 18.62 -30.86
C ALA A 542 2.69 19.33 -29.57
N LYS A 543 3.01 20.62 -29.64
CA LYS A 543 3.23 21.42 -28.42
C LYS A 543 1.90 21.97 -27.90
N PHE A 544 1.77 22.10 -26.59
CA PHE A 544 0.58 22.67 -25.94
C PHE A 544 0.94 23.29 -24.57
N PRO A 545 0.15 24.22 -24.04
CA PRO A 545 0.31 24.69 -22.67
C PRO A 545 -0.31 23.67 -21.71
N SER A 546 0.51 23.07 -20.84
CA SER A 546 0.03 22.17 -19.78
C SER A 546 -0.18 22.93 -18.48
N LEU A 547 -1.29 22.67 -17.81
CA LEU A 547 -1.67 23.21 -16.51
C LEU A 547 -2.03 22.05 -15.58
N PRO A 548 -1.91 22.22 -14.24
CA PRO A 548 -2.29 21.19 -13.30
C PRO A 548 -3.81 20.97 -13.30
N SER A 549 -4.25 19.87 -12.68
CA SER A 549 -5.67 19.53 -12.54
C SER A 549 -6.48 20.53 -11.71
N PHE A 550 -5.79 21.32 -10.87
CA PHE A 550 -6.40 22.16 -9.83
C PHE A 550 -7.21 21.32 -8.83
N TYR A 551 -6.62 20.19 -8.42
CA TYR A 551 -7.15 19.29 -7.40
C TYR A 551 -6.06 19.03 -6.37
N HIS A 552 -6.14 19.68 -5.21
CA HIS A 552 -5.11 19.64 -4.16
C HIS A 552 -3.73 20.16 -4.64
N ASP A 553 -3.74 21.06 -5.61
CA ASP A 553 -2.55 21.59 -6.30
C ASP A 553 -1.98 22.87 -5.65
N GLN A 554 -2.45 23.21 -4.45
CA GLN A 554 -2.09 24.45 -3.73
C GLN A 554 -0.58 24.63 -3.51
N HIS A 555 0.18 23.53 -3.50
CA HIS A 555 1.64 23.56 -3.39
C HIS A 555 2.33 24.25 -4.58
N PHE A 556 1.67 24.33 -5.74
CA PHE A 556 2.17 25.07 -6.90
C PHE A 556 1.91 26.59 -6.79
N TYR A 557 1.02 27.05 -5.92
CA TYR A 557 0.56 28.45 -5.86
C TYR A 557 1.52 29.35 -5.09
N THR A 558 2.72 29.52 -5.66
CA THR A 558 3.75 30.42 -5.13
C THR A 558 3.88 31.68 -5.99
N GLY A 559 4.41 32.76 -5.41
CA GLY A 559 4.60 34.03 -6.12
C GLY A 559 3.33 34.53 -6.83
N ASP A 560 3.41 34.73 -8.14
CA ASP A 560 2.32 35.22 -8.98
C ASP A 560 1.13 34.24 -9.09
N ALA A 561 1.33 32.96 -8.75
CA ALA A 561 0.28 31.94 -8.76
C ALA A 561 -0.52 31.87 -7.45
N GLN A 562 -0.17 32.65 -6.41
CA GLN A 562 -0.88 32.63 -5.11
C GLN A 562 -2.40 32.87 -5.24
N HIS A 563 -2.83 33.68 -6.21
CA HIS A 563 -4.24 33.96 -6.45
C HIS A 563 -5.03 32.78 -7.05
N LEU A 564 -4.36 31.70 -7.47
CA LEU A 564 -5.04 30.50 -7.97
C LEU A 564 -5.67 29.66 -6.86
N ALA A 565 -5.36 29.92 -5.59
CA ALA A 565 -6.12 29.33 -4.49
C ALA A 565 -7.62 29.68 -4.60
N ALA A 566 -7.94 30.94 -4.93
CA ALA A 566 -9.30 31.36 -5.20
C ALA A 566 -9.86 30.72 -6.49
N PHE A 567 -9.04 30.56 -7.53
CA PHE A 567 -9.46 29.85 -8.75
C PHE A 567 -9.88 28.39 -8.45
N GLU A 568 -9.12 27.68 -7.63
CA GLU A 568 -9.41 26.30 -7.26
C GLU A 568 -10.70 26.17 -6.43
N GLU A 569 -10.94 27.11 -5.52
CA GLU A 569 -12.11 27.16 -4.62
C GLU A 569 -13.39 27.69 -5.29
N GLU A 570 -13.28 28.71 -6.13
CA GLU A 570 -14.44 29.46 -6.67
C GLU A 570 -14.94 28.92 -8.01
N VAL A 571 -14.08 28.27 -8.81
CA VAL A 571 -14.44 27.78 -10.15
C VAL A 571 -14.85 26.31 -10.07
N ASP A 572 -16.00 25.98 -10.67
CA ASP A 572 -16.53 24.63 -10.72
C ASP A 572 -15.56 23.65 -11.39
N TYR A 573 -15.52 22.42 -10.88
CA TYR A 573 -14.63 21.38 -11.39
C TYR A 573 -14.88 21.06 -12.87
N GLU A 574 -16.13 20.99 -13.31
CA GLU A 574 -16.45 20.70 -14.72
C GLU A 574 -15.98 21.83 -15.64
N GLU A 575 -16.04 23.09 -15.19
CA GLU A 575 -15.54 24.25 -15.95
C GLU A 575 -14.01 24.22 -16.08
N LYS A 576 -13.31 23.85 -15.00
CA LYS A 576 -11.84 23.66 -15.00
C LYS A 576 -11.44 22.55 -15.97
N GLU A 577 -12.11 21.40 -15.92
CA GLU A 577 -11.86 20.27 -16.83
C GLU A 577 -12.10 20.66 -18.30
N GLN A 578 -13.22 21.34 -18.61
CA GLN A 578 -13.49 21.80 -19.97
C GLN A 578 -12.48 22.85 -20.45
N PHE A 579 -11.94 23.66 -19.55
CA PHE A 579 -10.85 24.59 -19.86
C PHE A 579 -9.54 23.84 -20.18
N LEU A 580 -9.14 22.87 -19.35
CA LEU A 580 -7.96 22.05 -19.58
C LEU A 580 -8.05 21.24 -20.88
N GLN A 581 -9.21 20.64 -21.17
CA GLN A 581 -9.46 19.88 -22.39
C GLN A 581 -9.35 20.73 -23.67
N ARG A 582 -9.62 22.03 -23.61
CA ARG A 582 -9.44 22.94 -24.76
C ARG A 582 -7.97 23.23 -25.06
N LEU A 583 -7.09 23.08 -24.08
CA LEU A 583 -5.64 23.31 -24.23
C LEU A 583 -4.94 22.08 -24.81
N LYS A 584 -5.33 20.87 -24.39
CA LYS A 584 -4.71 19.63 -24.86
C LYS A 584 -5.26 19.25 -26.25
N PRO A 585 -4.40 19.04 -27.27
CA PRO A 585 -4.86 18.60 -28.58
C PRO A 585 -5.49 17.21 -28.47
N GLY A 586 -6.60 16.98 -29.19
CA GLY A 586 -7.32 15.71 -29.17
C GLY A 586 -6.52 14.56 -29.80
N GLY A 587 -6.63 13.35 -29.22
CA GLY A 587 -5.95 12.15 -29.72
C GLY A 587 -4.45 12.11 -29.40
N TYR A 588 -4.06 12.66 -28.26
CA TYR A 588 -2.73 12.57 -27.66
C TYR A 588 -2.86 12.04 -26.23
N THR A 589 -2.12 10.98 -25.93
CA THR A 589 -2.24 10.15 -24.73
C THR A 589 -1.03 10.24 -23.82
N HIS A 590 0.12 10.64 -24.33
CA HIS A 590 1.38 10.69 -23.57
C HIS A 590 1.93 12.12 -23.61
N GLY A 591 2.90 12.44 -22.75
CA GLY A 591 3.36 13.80 -22.56
C GLY A 591 4.83 13.94 -22.18
N ILE A 592 5.38 15.12 -22.45
CA ILE A 592 6.70 15.57 -21.97
C ILE A 592 6.51 16.96 -21.38
N ASN A 593 7.12 17.22 -20.23
CA ASN A 593 7.02 18.48 -19.49
C ASN A 593 5.56 18.89 -19.22
N ASP A 594 4.70 17.91 -18.96
CA ASP A 594 3.30 18.10 -18.60
C ASP A 594 3.06 17.83 -17.12
N TYR A 595 1.91 18.29 -16.63
CA TYR A 595 1.41 17.89 -15.32
C TYR A 595 0.78 16.49 -15.42
N VAL A 596 1.18 15.62 -14.50
CA VAL A 596 0.59 14.30 -14.30
C VAL A 596 -0.31 14.40 -13.09
N PHE A 597 -1.55 13.93 -13.23
CA PHE A 597 -2.47 13.82 -12.11
C PHE A 597 -1.99 12.72 -11.16
N THR A 598 -1.97 13.02 -9.87
CA THR A 598 -1.69 12.05 -8.78
C THR A 598 -2.71 12.24 -7.67
N GLN A 599 -3.16 11.15 -7.03
CA GLN A 599 -4.01 11.24 -5.82
C GLN A 599 -3.24 11.83 -4.62
N HIS A 600 -1.91 11.87 -4.70
CA HIS A 600 -0.99 12.34 -3.68
C HIS A 600 -0.08 13.45 -4.20
N GLU A 601 1.12 13.58 -3.65
CA GLU A 601 2.10 14.58 -4.05
C GLU A 601 2.44 14.48 -5.55
N SER A 602 2.62 15.63 -6.22
CA SER A 602 3.01 15.66 -7.63
C SER A 602 4.33 14.94 -7.88
N PRO A 603 4.57 14.41 -9.10
CA PRO A 603 5.82 13.70 -9.42
C PRO A 603 7.09 14.47 -9.06
N GLN A 604 7.07 15.79 -9.22
CA GLN A 604 8.17 16.68 -8.89
C GLN A 604 8.41 16.78 -7.37
N ILE A 605 7.35 16.83 -6.56
CA ILE A 605 7.48 16.76 -5.09
C ILE A 605 8.06 15.40 -4.68
N GLN A 606 7.55 14.32 -5.25
CA GLN A 606 8.04 12.98 -4.95
C GLN A 606 9.53 12.83 -5.30
N ALA A 607 9.95 13.33 -6.47
CA ALA A 607 11.35 13.36 -6.89
C ALA A 607 12.22 14.19 -5.94
N ALA A 608 11.78 15.40 -5.58
CA ALA A 608 12.48 16.25 -4.63
C ALA A 608 12.58 15.62 -3.23
N ASP A 609 11.52 14.98 -2.74
CA ASP A 609 11.51 14.29 -1.44
C ASP A 609 12.37 13.03 -1.41
N LYS A 610 12.62 12.43 -2.57
CA LYS A 610 13.47 11.25 -2.69
C LYS A 610 14.94 11.60 -2.92
N LEU A 611 15.21 12.55 -3.80
CA LEU A 611 16.53 12.81 -4.37
C LEU A 611 17.12 14.17 -3.96
N GLY A 612 16.32 15.04 -3.35
CA GLY A 612 16.71 16.40 -2.93
C GLY A 612 16.41 17.46 -3.98
N GLY A 613 16.74 18.71 -3.65
CA GLY A 613 16.39 19.89 -4.43
C GLY A 613 14.99 20.40 -4.12
N LYS A 614 14.53 21.33 -4.96
CA LYS A 614 13.17 21.89 -4.88
C LYS A 614 12.29 21.32 -5.99
N PRO A 615 10.99 21.12 -5.77
CA PRO A 615 10.09 20.58 -6.79
C PRO A 615 10.19 21.30 -8.15
N GLU A 616 10.32 22.63 -8.16
CA GLU A 616 10.44 23.42 -9.39
C GLU A 616 11.73 23.16 -10.19
N GLU A 617 12.74 22.51 -9.60
CA GLU A 617 13.99 22.13 -10.27
C GLU A 617 13.86 20.80 -11.03
N TRP A 618 12.74 20.09 -10.85
CA TRP A 618 12.40 18.82 -11.49
C TRP A 618 11.38 19.02 -12.62
N MET A 619 11.46 18.18 -13.65
CA MET A 619 10.47 18.15 -14.73
C MET A 619 10.06 16.72 -15.07
N VAL A 620 8.81 16.52 -15.50
CA VAL A 620 8.34 15.25 -16.06
C VAL A 620 8.99 15.03 -17.42
N LEU A 621 9.99 14.15 -17.48
CA LEU A 621 10.71 13.76 -18.69
C LEU A 621 9.81 13.03 -19.69
N LEU A 622 8.92 12.16 -19.19
CA LEU A 622 7.91 11.46 -19.97
C LEU A 622 6.76 11.03 -19.05
N SER A 623 5.53 11.26 -19.48
CA SER A 623 4.30 10.66 -18.94
C SER A 623 3.71 9.70 -19.97
N VAL A 624 3.28 8.51 -19.54
CA VAL A 624 2.67 7.50 -20.42
C VAL A 624 1.38 7.00 -19.78
N ASP A 625 0.24 7.49 -20.26
CA ASP A 625 -1.08 6.98 -19.88
C ASP A 625 -1.32 5.57 -20.44
N SER A 626 -2.24 4.84 -19.82
CA SER A 626 -2.81 3.63 -20.40
C SER A 626 -3.37 3.92 -21.81
N ASP A 627 -3.04 3.07 -22.78
CA ASP A 627 -3.35 3.24 -24.20
C ASP A 627 -3.78 1.90 -24.82
N ALA A 628 -5.04 1.85 -25.22
CA ALA A 628 -5.64 0.66 -25.82
C ALA A 628 -4.99 0.25 -27.15
N LYS A 629 -4.31 1.16 -27.88
CA LYS A 629 -3.64 0.82 -29.14
C LYS A 629 -2.41 -0.04 -28.90
N THR A 630 -1.53 0.40 -28.01
CA THR A 630 -0.32 -0.34 -27.63
C THR A 630 -0.63 -1.54 -26.73
N GLY A 631 -1.80 -1.52 -26.08
CA GLY A 631 -2.15 -2.48 -25.04
C GLY A 631 -1.60 -2.10 -23.66
N PHE A 632 -1.13 -0.86 -23.48
CA PHE A 632 -0.74 -0.37 -22.17
C PHE A 632 -1.96 -0.32 -21.26
N GLN A 633 -1.90 -1.11 -20.19
CA GLN A 633 -2.87 -1.10 -19.11
C GLN A 633 -2.09 -1.08 -17.79
N PHE A 634 -1.91 0.12 -17.25
CA PHE A 634 -1.24 0.31 -15.97
C PHE A 634 -2.29 0.25 -14.87
N TRP A 635 -2.48 -0.92 -14.27
CA TRP A 635 -3.48 -1.14 -13.22
C TRP A 635 -4.91 -0.70 -13.67
N ASP A 636 -5.60 0.15 -12.92
CA ASP A 636 -6.94 0.68 -13.25
C ASP A 636 -6.82 1.97 -14.07
N ALA A 637 -6.34 1.82 -15.31
CA ALA A 637 -6.16 2.91 -16.28
C ALA A 637 -5.23 4.04 -15.81
N GLY A 638 -4.15 3.67 -15.15
CA GLY A 638 -3.13 4.56 -14.60
C GLY A 638 -2.16 5.16 -15.61
N THR A 639 -1.23 5.95 -15.06
CA THR A 639 -0.18 6.68 -15.76
C THR A 639 1.17 6.38 -15.13
N ILE A 640 2.14 6.03 -15.95
CA ILE A 640 3.55 5.96 -15.53
C ILE A 640 4.24 7.27 -15.87
N PHE A 641 5.16 7.71 -15.01
CA PHE A 641 5.88 8.95 -15.22
C PHE A 641 7.37 8.82 -14.85
N PHE A 642 8.19 9.58 -15.57
CA PHE A 642 9.63 9.69 -15.38
C PHE A 642 9.96 11.16 -15.14
N VAL A 643 10.75 11.46 -14.12
CA VAL A 643 11.05 12.83 -13.67
C VAL A 643 12.56 13.02 -13.58
N ILE A 644 13.08 14.07 -14.21
CA ILE A 644 14.51 14.39 -14.23
C ILE A 644 14.75 15.78 -13.65
N HIS A 645 15.87 15.94 -12.94
CA HIS A 645 16.33 17.25 -12.50
C HIS A 645 16.86 18.06 -13.69
N LYS A 646 16.48 19.33 -13.80
CA LYS A 646 16.83 20.19 -14.95
C LYS A 646 18.34 20.36 -15.15
N SER A 647 19.14 20.29 -14.07
CA SER A 647 20.62 20.31 -14.18
C SER A 647 21.17 19.12 -14.93
N ASP A 648 20.60 17.95 -14.72
CA ASP A 648 21.12 16.70 -15.27
C ASP A 648 20.65 16.54 -16.71
N LEU A 649 19.44 17.01 -17.01
CA LEU A 649 18.98 17.22 -18.37
C LEU A 649 19.95 18.15 -19.15
N ALA A 650 20.35 19.28 -18.57
CA ALA A 650 21.31 20.20 -19.19
C ALA A 650 22.70 19.57 -19.41
N ARG A 651 23.08 18.58 -18.61
CA ARG A 651 24.31 17.78 -18.79
C ARG A 651 24.14 16.60 -19.75
N LYS A 652 22.91 16.31 -20.17
CA LYS A 652 22.53 15.05 -20.84
C LYS A 652 22.85 13.80 -20.01
N ASP A 653 22.78 13.91 -18.68
CA ASP A 653 22.96 12.80 -17.76
C ASP A 653 21.59 12.25 -17.34
N PHE A 654 21.25 11.07 -17.84
CA PHE A 654 19.97 10.42 -17.57
C PHE A 654 20.12 9.25 -16.59
N SER A 655 21.26 9.17 -15.88
CA SER A 655 21.52 8.07 -14.95
C SER A 655 20.74 8.18 -13.64
N GLN A 656 20.20 9.36 -13.32
CA GLN A 656 19.32 9.60 -12.18
C GLN A 656 17.99 10.20 -12.64
N VAL A 657 17.01 9.32 -12.82
CA VAL A 657 15.63 9.67 -13.14
C VAL A 657 14.74 9.09 -12.06
N TYR A 658 13.92 9.93 -11.43
CA TYR A 658 12.86 9.49 -10.54
C TYR A 658 11.70 8.97 -11.38
N TYR A 659 10.91 8.05 -10.84
CA TYR A 659 9.81 7.42 -11.57
C TYR A 659 8.69 7.05 -10.61
N GLY A 660 7.50 6.86 -11.16
CA GLY A 660 6.33 6.38 -10.42
C GLY A 660 5.21 5.92 -11.34
N LEU A 661 4.25 5.23 -10.74
CA LEU A 661 2.99 4.81 -11.36
C LEU A 661 1.87 5.34 -10.48
N GLU A 662 0.91 6.01 -11.10
CA GLU A 662 -0.34 6.42 -10.47
C GLU A 662 -1.49 5.62 -11.07
N SER A 663 -2.41 5.14 -10.24
CA SER A 663 -3.64 4.45 -10.66
C SER A 663 -4.78 4.81 -9.70
N SER A 664 -6.02 4.66 -10.18
CA SER A 664 -7.25 4.89 -9.40
C SER A 664 -7.36 4.00 -8.16
#